data_AF-M8D9V5-F1
#
_entry.id   AF-M8D9V5-F1
#
_cell.length_a   1.000
_cell.length_b   1.000
_cell.length_c   1.000
_cell.angle_alpha   90.00
_cell.angle_beta   90.00
_cell.angle_gamma   90.00
#
_symmetry.space_group_name_H-M   'P 1'
#
loop_
_entity.id
_entity.type
_entity.pdbx_description
1 polymer ?
#
loop_
_entity_poly.entity_id
_entity_poly.type
_entity_poly.pdbx_seq_one_letter_code
_entity_poly.pdbx_strand_id
1 'polypeptide(L)'
;MESISIVPYRPELAAAVADMWNASRDSWGGGNSITTAEQILQEEASSDSLAVYLAMDGDKVVGYCSLAEYREDTGALYIPLLNVRPDYQGKKVGRMLLARVLEQTIQLGWPRLDLYTWAGNTKAVPLYKKFGFFWEDRDDTTHLMNMIPTVLRTEAIAPYFEELDWYQDSTREIVVEPDGRKENGFDYFTYSWAKGEKSLRVEFERLGRGMRLIETEDYLLSAEVEGPKLVFGREYRIHYRIVNKSGKPLQISLKGAPNENIRFDYQQELAVTGETTLSASFFVGGITEEQSVWRTHPRVCTHILINGKAALFQVGILPKFPASLSLQVPGLTYPGRTAQFYLDVENSFEEEAEFSFELPSCSFLRINQQRHTLRLQGKERVSLPLDADPYEHGFYEADVQVEAKLADGGSVSFSKKIGAAFTGPGAMLSGETEQTWQVHHGLHALYFNKEDNEITVVSGTGGEPTYLTYPKIGKPYSSEFSKKRPEKVECIVEKGAIGFCAAYRSGSFPQIALIGKTLLFGDGTVLHELELTNLSADRLGTELWLSQGFAHPIFRPILPYQGRYVQTPASYGSDMDYWDGELISENWLFSRNDIPWGMCWPEEYRIDLQGWHMSLETSLGILEPHGKRTFGPFYITCGSFTDWKEFRAFARKEALPADLSLTDHLELVVSEHNPFIDSDKFEVQVKEYKQQYLDGELTASLESMPDSGQAQRFAEDEEKTESGYSFAAPEKSCELVRIDGRFATHETHLRSVVFPVGPGKVLLETAEEKGQQVYIADNGPLRIKAAPEFSPSLFSLSSHGQEWLATSFPERGPKSWWNPWTGGIGNIIAELNSFSLIKEERTASFVHLVDNRQNVWQGIKLSYDVQKQEKYRGLTCHQYYLLLPGVPVLCHTVEIVQNTGTYFAGKEWSTEIFLRTEDTDEEIWLKTAGANGEELCYKLGQGELSVAEISDYIVGSASRNDQMHIVTDLDTADVSLYANKEVAVASVVRELNLPSGSTAFTPPVFFVFADKKIPSDSLSALRAIRFSEQGRTRDENH
;
A
#
# COMPACT_ATOMS: atom_id res chain seq x y z
N MET A 1 -24.83 33.55 18.08
CA MET A 1 -23.90 33.21 16.99
C MET A 1 -24.15 34.19 15.89
N GLU A 2 -23.10 34.88 15.47
CA GLU A 2 -23.15 35.60 14.19
C GLU A 2 -23.41 34.58 13.07
N SER A 3 -23.99 35.03 11.95
CA SER A 3 -24.25 34.12 10.83
C SER A 3 -22.92 33.69 10.22
N ILE A 4 -22.59 32.40 10.32
CA ILE A 4 -21.43 31.84 9.62
C ILE A 4 -21.54 32.16 8.13
N SER A 5 -20.46 32.64 7.52
CA SER A 5 -20.42 32.98 6.09
C SER A 5 -19.34 32.18 5.36
N ILE A 6 -19.57 31.88 4.09
CA ILE A 6 -18.59 31.18 3.25
C ILE A 6 -17.91 32.18 2.32
N VAL A 7 -16.59 32.28 2.36
CA VAL A 7 -15.78 33.21 1.57
C VAL A 7 -14.62 32.47 0.87
N PRO A 8 -14.13 32.93 -0.28
CA PRO A 8 -12.91 32.38 -0.86
C PRO A 8 -11.67 32.75 -0.01
N TYR A 9 -10.67 31.88 0.03
CA TYR A 9 -9.37 32.15 0.65
C TYR A 9 -8.70 33.37 0.03
N ARG A 10 -7.96 34.11 0.86
CA ARG A 10 -7.04 35.18 0.46
C ARG A 10 -5.82 35.14 1.36
N PRO A 11 -4.62 35.51 0.88
CA PRO A 11 -3.38 35.49 1.67
C PRO A 11 -3.49 36.20 3.03
N GLU A 12 -4.31 37.26 3.14
CA GLU A 12 -4.50 37.98 4.41
C GLU A 12 -5.16 37.13 5.51
N LEU A 13 -5.76 35.99 5.16
CA LEU A 13 -6.44 35.07 6.11
C LEU A 13 -5.53 33.93 6.58
N ALA A 14 -4.28 33.84 6.12
CA ALA A 14 -3.37 32.72 6.42
C ALA A 14 -3.20 32.46 7.92
N ALA A 15 -3.06 33.52 8.74
CA ALA A 15 -2.97 33.38 10.19
C ALA A 15 -4.24 32.76 10.81
N ALA A 16 -5.42 33.16 10.35
CA ALA A 16 -6.67 32.59 10.85
C ALA A 16 -6.89 31.14 10.39
N VAL A 17 -6.37 30.77 9.23
CA VAL A 17 -6.34 29.37 8.74
C VAL A 17 -5.39 28.52 9.58
N ALA A 18 -4.20 29.03 9.91
CA ALA A 18 -3.26 28.36 10.81
C ALA A 18 -3.87 28.10 12.20
N ASP A 19 -4.56 29.10 12.78
CA ASP A 19 -5.32 28.95 14.03
C ASP A 19 -6.39 27.85 13.94
N MET A 20 -7.07 27.73 12.80
CA MET A 20 -8.08 26.70 12.55
C MET A 20 -7.45 25.29 12.52
N TRP A 21 -6.32 25.13 11.83
CA TRP A 21 -5.56 23.87 11.80
C TRP A 21 -5.10 23.45 13.18
N ASN A 22 -4.45 24.36 13.91
CA ASN A 22 -4.01 24.12 15.28
C ASN A 22 -5.17 23.71 16.21
N ALA A 23 -6.35 24.35 16.06
CA ALA A 23 -7.53 24.03 16.85
C ALA A 23 -8.24 22.72 16.45
N SER A 24 -7.93 22.16 15.28
CA SER A 24 -8.56 20.94 14.74
C SER A 24 -7.64 19.72 14.72
N ARG A 25 -6.37 19.88 15.10
CA ARG A 25 -5.32 18.86 15.10
C ARG A 25 -5.71 17.50 15.71
N ASP A 26 -6.48 17.49 16.79
CA ASP A 26 -6.97 16.26 17.41
C ASP A 26 -7.91 15.42 16.51
N SER A 27 -8.51 16.03 15.49
CA SER A 27 -9.31 15.32 14.48
C SER A 27 -8.45 14.67 13.38
N TRP A 28 -7.15 14.93 13.38
CA TRP A 28 -6.16 14.50 12.40
C TRP A 28 -4.96 13.88 13.13
N GLY A 29 -5.20 12.81 13.91
CA GLY A 29 -4.15 12.07 14.63
C GLY A 29 -3.71 12.68 15.97
N GLY A 30 -3.79 14.02 16.13
CA GLY A 30 -3.53 14.68 17.41
C GLY A 30 -2.06 14.82 17.77
N GLY A 31 -1.20 15.05 16.76
CA GLY A 31 0.22 15.38 16.95
C GLY A 31 0.46 16.70 17.72
N ASN A 32 1.73 17.07 17.90
CA ASN A 32 2.14 18.29 18.62
C ASN A 32 2.75 19.38 17.71
N SER A 33 2.69 19.20 16.39
CA SER A 33 3.13 20.22 15.41
C SER A 33 2.26 21.48 15.49
N ILE A 34 2.88 22.64 15.21
CA ILE A 34 2.22 23.94 15.16
C ILE A 34 2.27 24.43 13.72
N THR A 35 1.11 24.72 13.15
CA THR A 35 0.98 25.35 11.83
C THR A 35 1.12 26.86 11.98
N THR A 36 1.94 27.51 11.14
CA THR A 36 2.15 28.97 11.12
C THR A 36 1.47 29.65 9.92
N ALA A 37 1.34 30.98 9.95
CA ALA A 37 0.76 31.74 8.84
C ALA A 37 1.65 31.66 7.58
N GLU A 38 2.97 31.67 7.76
CA GLU A 38 3.96 31.54 6.71
C GLU A 38 3.87 30.18 6.00
N GLN A 39 3.69 29.09 6.77
CA GLN A 39 3.46 27.75 6.21
C GLN A 39 2.20 27.72 5.35
N ILE A 40 1.07 28.26 5.85
CA ILE A 40 -0.17 28.34 5.06
C ILE A 40 0.01 29.16 3.77
N LEU A 41 0.74 30.28 3.84
CA LEU A 41 1.03 31.08 2.64
C LEU A 41 1.83 30.29 1.60
N GLN A 42 2.79 29.48 2.06
CA GLN A 42 3.62 28.65 1.21
C GLN A 42 2.81 27.48 0.60
N GLU A 43 2.06 26.74 1.42
CA GLU A 43 1.21 25.63 1.00
C GLU A 43 0.13 26.08 -0.01
N GLU A 44 -0.55 27.20 0.26
CA GLU A 44 -1.58 27.71 -0.64
C GLU A 44 -0.99 28.27 -1.94
N ALA A 45 0.22 28.83 -1.90
CA ALA A 45 0.93 29.27 -3.09
C ALA A 45 1.44 28.09 -3.94
N SER A 46 1.71 26.94 -3.31
CA SER A 46 2.18 25.73 -3.99
C SER A 46 1.05 24.76 -4.39
N SER A 47 -0.17 24.98 -3.88
CA SER A 47 -1.37 24.18 -4.17
C SER A 47 -1.80 24.22 -5.65
N ASP A 48 -2.40 23.14 -6.12
CA ASP A 48 -3.06 23.03 -7.43
C ASP A 48 -4.59 23.23 -7.36
N SER A 49 -5.08 23.77 -6.24
CA SER A 49 -6.49 24.06 -6.01
C SER A 49 -7.02 25.11 -7.00
N LEU A 50 -8.17 24.83 -7.63
CA LEU A 50 -8.94 25.79 -8.42
C LEU A 50 -9.56 26.88 -7.53
N ALA A 51 -9.98 26.51 -6.33
CA ALA A 51 -10.51 27.41 -5.33
C ALA A 51 -10.41 26.82 -3.92
N VAL A 52 -10.25 27.68 -2.93
CA VAL A 52 -10.34 27.32 -1.50
C VAL A 52 -11.44 28.17 -0.87
N TYR A 53 -12.35 27.53 -0.14
CA TYR A 53 -13.46 28.16 0.58
C TYR A 53 -13.29 28.02 2.07
N LEU A 54 -13.49 29.13 2.79
CA LEU A 54 -13.41 29.22 4.23
C LEU A 54 -14.78 29.51 4.82
N ALA A 55 -15.09 28.88 5.95
CA ALA A 55 -16.24 29.23 6.78
C ALA A 55 -15.79 30.20 7.88
N MET A 56 -16.40 31.38 7.93
CA MET A 56 -16.05 32.47 8.84
C MET A 56 -17.12 32.67 9.92
N ASP A 57 -16.71 32.74 11.19
CA ASP A 57 -17.50 33.24 12.32
C ASP A 57 -16.81 34.49 12.86
N GLY A 58 -17.28 35.66 12.42
CA GLY A 58 -16.57 36.93 12.62
C GLY A 58 -15.22 36.96 11.89
N ASP A 59 -14.14 37.12 12.65
CA ASP A 59 -12.74 37.10 12.20
C ASP A 59 -12.11 35.70 12.22
N LYS A 60 -12.81 34.69 12.73
CA LYS A 60 -12.29 33.33 12.88
C LYS A 60 -12.64 32.46 11.69
N VAL A 61 -11.63 31.75 11.18
CA VAL A 61 -11.85 30.62 10.27
C VAL A 61 -12.27 29.41 11.11
N VAL A 62 -13.42 28.84 10.79
CA VAL A 62 -14.02 27.69 11.50
C VAL A 62 -14.21 26.44 10.64
N GLY A 63 -13.92 26.57 9.35
CA GLY A 63 -13.83 25.44 8.43
C GLY A 63 -13.13 25.84 7.13
N TYR A 64 -12.65 24.83 6.41
CA TYR A 64 -11.82 24.94 5.22
C TYR A 64 -12.24 23.86 4.22
N CYS A 65 -12.37 24.21 2.95
CA CYS A 65 -12.64 23.25 1.87
C CYS A 65 -11.94 23.68 0.58
N SER A 66 -11.06 22.83 0.06
CA SER A 66 -10.42 23.04 -1.24
C SER A 66 -11.19 22.34 -2.38
N LEU A 67 -11.05 22.86 -3.59
CA LEU A 67 -11.64 22.34 -4.82
C LEU A 67 -10.56 22.35 -5.90
N ALA A 68 -10.29 21.21 -6.52
CA ALA A 68 -9.31 21.03 -7.58
C ALA A 68 -9.91 20.29 -8.78
N GLU A 69 -9.19 20.22 -9.89
CA GLU A 69 -9.52 19.29 -10.98
C GLU A 69 -9.16 17.86 -10.54
N TYR A 70 -10.05 16.89 -10.78
CA TYR A 70 -9.71 15.48 -10.58
C TYR A 70 -8.86 15.00 -11.75
N ARG A 71 -7.56 14.77 -11.55
CA ARG A 71 -6.64 14.48 -12.67
C ARG A 71 -6.49 13.00 -13.01
N GLU A 72 -6.92 12.10 -12.12
CA GLU A 72 -6.94 10.65 -12.37
C GLU A 72 -7.93 10.26 -13.48
N ASP A 73 -8.90 11.12 -13.79
CA ASP A 73 -9.87 10.94 -14.87
C ASP A 73 -10.23 12.27 -15.55
N THR A 74 -11.00 12.19 -16.64
CA THR A 74 -11.57 13.36 -17.29
C THR A 74 -12.94 13.75 -16.75
N GLY A 75 -13.27 15.05 -16.79
CA GLY A 75 -14.63 15.50 -16.52
C GLY A 75 -15.08 15.42 -15.06
N ALA A 76 -14.17 15.52 -14.08
CA ALA A 76 -14.55 15.72 -12.69
C ALA A 76 -13.74 16.80 -11.99
N LEU A 77 -14.39 17.45 -11.03
CA LEU A 77 -13.69 18.19 -9.98
C LEU A 77 -13.50 17.26 -8.77
N TYR A 78 -12.59 17.63 -7.89
CA TYR A 78 -12.17 16.88 -6.71
C TYR A 78 -12.15 17.79 -5.49
N ILE A 79 -12.48 17.25 -4.31
CA ILE A 79 -12.30 17.92 -3.01
C ILE A 79 -11.05 17.32 -2.35
N PRO A 80 -9.88 17.98 -2.42
CA PRO A 80 -8.68 17.50 -1.74
C PRO A 80 -8.81 17.46 -0.23
N LEU A 81 -9.50 18.45 0.35
CA LEU A 81 -9.52 18.62 1.79
C LEU A 81 -10.81 19.28 2.25
N LEU A 82 -11.42 18.73 3.30
CA LEU A 82 -12.50 19.33 4.06
C LEU A 82 -12.18 19.22 5.55
N ASN A 83 -12.08 20.36 6.23
CA ASN A 83 -11.83 20.42 7.67
C ASN A 83 -12.83 21.35 8.35
N VAL A 84 -13.29 20.97 9.54
CA VAL A 84 -14.18 21.77 10.39
C VAL A 84 -13.70 21.63 11.83
N ARG A 85 -13.51 22.77 12.50
CA ARG A 85 -13.07 22.78 13.90
C ARG A 85 -14.02 21.94 14.78
N PRO A 86 -13.49 21.15 15.72
CA PRO A 86 -14.29 20.31 16.61
C PRO A 86 -15.43 21.06 17.32
N ASP A 87 -15.17 22.27 17.82
CA ASP A 87 -16.13 23.13 18.51
C ASP A 87 -17.23 23.71 17.59
N TYR A 88 -17.12 23.53 16.28
CA TYR A 88 -18.12 23.91 15.27
C TYR A 88 -18.75 22.70 14.54
N GLN A 89 -18.35 21.48 14.88
CA GLN A 89 -19.03 20.27 14.41
C GLN A 89 -20.48 20.24 14.92
N GLY A 90 -21.39 19.66 14.13
CA GLY A 90 -22.83 19.68 14.41
C GLY A 90 -23.54 21.02 14.11
N LYS A 91 -22.80 22.11 13.80
CA LYS A 91 -23.38 23.43 13.46
C LYS A 91 -23.57 23.66 11.95
N LYS A 92 -23.63 22.59 11.17
CA LYS A 92 -23.82 22.59 9.69
C LYS A 92 -22.71 23.28 8.88
N VAL A 93 -21.54 23.58 9.44
CA VAL A 93 -20.41 24.20 8.72
C VAL A 93 -19.96 23.36 7.52
N GLY A 94 -19.70 22.06 7.72
CA GLY A 94 -19.34 21.15 6.63
C GLY A 94 -20.41 21.09 5.53
N ARG A 95 -21.70 21.14 5.89
CA ARG A 95 -22.81 21.22 4.92
C ARG A 95 -22.72 22.51 4.08
N MET A 96 -22.41 23.64 4.69
CA MET A 96 -22.33 24.92 3.96
C MET A 96 -21.14 24.93 2.98
N LEU A 97 -19.99 24.40 3.40
CA LEU A 97 -18.81 24.27 2.54
C LEU A 97 -19.07 23.32 1.36
N LEU A 98 -19.63 22.12 1.62
CA LEU A 98 -19.97 21.16 0.57
C LEU A 98 -21.00 21.69 -0.43
N ALA A 99 -22.01 22.42 0.05
CA ALA A 99 -22.98 23.06 -0.82
C ALA A 99 -22.30 24.07 -1.76
N ARG A 100 -21.36 24.88 -1.25
CA ARG A 100 -20.66 25.89 -2.04
C ARG A 100 -19.78 25.28 -3.14
N VAL A 101 -19.07 24.19 -2.84
CA VAL A 101 -18.23 23.50 -3.85
C VAL A 101 -19.09 22.78 -4.89
N LEU A 102 -20.18 22.11 -4.48
CA LEU A 102 -21.08 21.46 -5.43
C LEU A 102 -21.77 22.47 -6.36
N GLU A 103 -22.21 23.61 -5.81
CA GLU A 103 -22.74 24.71 -6.61
C GLU A 103 -21.70 25.23 -7.61
N GLN A 104 -20.45 25.41 -7.18
CA GLN A 104 -19.35 25.80 -8.07
C GLN A 104 -19.13 24.78 -9.20
N THR A 105 -19.16 23.48 -8.89
CA THR A 105 -19.04 22.40 -9.89
C THR A 105 -20.15 22.48 -10.94
N ILE A 106 -21.39 22.71 -10.50
CA ILE A 106 -22.56 22.85 -11.39
C ILE A 106 -22.40 24.08 -12.29
N GLN A 107 -22.05 25.24 -11.71
CA GLN A 107 -21.86 26.51 -12.43
C GLN A 107 -20.74 26.43 -13.47
N LEU A 108 -19.64 25.74 -13.15
CA LEU A 108 -18.52 25.52 -14.06
C LEU A 108 -18.83 24.47 -15.15
N GLY A 109 -19.99 23.82 -15.12
CA GLY A 109 -20.39 22.86 -16.15
C GLY A 109 -19.77 21.46 -16.02
N TRP A 110 -19.11 21.14 -14.90
CA TRP A 110 -18.50 19.83 -14.68
C TRP A 110 -19.55 18.77 -14.34
N PRO A 111 -19.53 17.58 -14.96
CA PRO A 111 -20.57 16.56 -14.75
C PRO A 111 -20.50 15.86 -13.41
N ARG A 112 -19.37 15.96 -12.71
CA ARG A 112 -19.07 15.15 -11.53
C ARG A 112 -18.17 15.86 -10.52
N LEU A 113 -18.33 15.52 -9.25
CA LEU A 113 -17.48 15.93 -8.13
C LEU A 113 -17.07 14.70 -7.30
N ASP A 114 -15.77 14.55 -7.04
CA ASP A 114 -15.19 13.38 -6.38
C ASP A 114 -14.48 13.77 -5.08
N LEU A 115 -14.25 12.79 -4.19
CA LEU A 115 -13.39 12.94 -3.01
C LEU A 115 -12.82 11.59 -2.55
N TYR A 116 -11.71 11.64 -1.81
CA TYR A 116 -11.16 10.50 -1.07
C TYR A 116 -11.36 10.70 0.44
N THR A 117 -11.46 9.60 1.18
CA THR A 117 -11.44 9.59 2.65
C THR A 117 -10.87 8.25 3.13
N TRP A 118 -10.85 8.00 4.43
CA TRP A 118 -10.60 6.68 5.01
C TRP A 118 -11.91 5.99 5.41
N ALA A 119 -11.92 4.66 5.43
CA ALA A 119 -13.10 3.84 5.69
C ALA A 119 -13.69 4.04 7.11
N GLY A 120 -12.84 4.45 8.07
CA GLY A 120 -13.22 4.79 9.45
C GLY A 120 -13.82 6.19 9.65
N ASN A 121 -13.98 7.01 8.60
CA ASN A 121 -14.50 8.38 8.72
C ASN A 121 -16.02 8.46 8.92
N THR A 122 -16.49 7.94 10.06
CA THR A 122 -17.91 7.82 10.41
C THR A 122 -18.64 9.15 10.56
N LYS A 123 -17.90 10.26 10.77
CA LYS A 123 -18.49 11.61 10.90
C LYS A 123 -18.76 12.25 9.54
N ALA A 124 -17.84 12.14 8.59
CA ALA A 124 -17.94 12.84 7.31
C ALA A 124 -18.67 12.03 6.23
N VAL A 125 -18.52 10.69 6.20
CA VAL A 125 -19.14 9.84 5.19
C VAL A 125 -20.67 10.00 5.11
N PRO A 126 -21.44 10.04 6.22
CA PRO A 126 -22.87 10.29 6.16
C PRO A 126 -23.22 11.64 5.54
N LEU A 127 -22.43 12.68 5.82
CA LEU A 127 -22.61 14.01 5.23
C LEU A 127 -22.35 13.96 3.72
N TYR A 128 -21.24 13.35 3.28
CA TYR A 128 -20.92 13.18 1.86
C TYR A 128 -22.04 12.43 1.13
N LYS A 129 -22.46 11.27 1.65
CA LYS A 129 -23.53 10.49 1.02
C LYS A 129 -24.85 11.25 0.96
N LYS A 130 -25.20 12.04 1.97
CA LYS A 130 -26.39 12.90 1.94
C LYS A 130 -26.30 14.02 0.89
N PHE A 131 -25.10 14.46 0.53
CA PHE A 131 -24.84 15.37 -0.60
C PHE A 131 -24.87 14.68 -1.97
N GLY A 132 -25.11 13.37 -2.02
CA GLY A 132 -25.24 12.61 -3.25
C GLY A 132 -23.97 11.86 -3.65
N PHE A 133 -22.96 11.77 -2.80
CA PHE A 133 -21.78 10.94 -3.09
C PHE A 133 -22.10 9.45 -2.92
N PHE A 134 -21.52 8.61 -3.79
CA PHE A 134 -21.52 7.15 -3.67
C PHE A 134 -20.11 6.66 -3.39
N TRP A 135 -19.94 5.84 -2.36
CA TRP A 135 -18.69 5.14 -2.04
C TRP A 135 -18.54 3.94 -2.95
N GLU A 136 -17.48 3.88 -3.76
CA GLU A 136 -17.19 2.70 -4.59
C GLU A 136 -16.79 1.46 -3.77
N ASP A 137 -17.26 0.29 -4.18
CA ASP A 137 -16.82 -1.01 -3.63
C ASP A 137 -15.46 -1.41 -4.24
N ARG A 138 -14.38 -0.93 -3.62
CA ARG A 138 -12.99 -1.17 -4.04
C ARG A 138 -12.11 -1.62 -2.87
N ASP A 139 -11.12 -2.45 -3.17
CA ASP A 139 -10.16 -2.96 -2.19
C ASP A 139 -8.97 -2.02 -1.92
N ASP A 140 -8.64 -1.13 -2.86
CA ASP A 140 -7.44 -0.30 -2.85
C ASP A 140 -7.65 1.11 -2.26
N THR A 141 -8.90 1.58 -2.17
CA THR A 141 -9.18 2.96 -1.72
C THR A 141 -10.60 3.14 -1.19
N THR A 142 -10.85 4.26 -0.52
CA THR A 142 -12.19 4.78 -0.24
C THR A 142 -12.44 6.03 -1.08
N HIS A 143 -12.89 5.80 -2.33
CA HIS A 143 -13.23 6.84 -3.30
C HIS A 143 -14.74 7.06 -3.37
N LEU A 144 -15.16 8.33 -3.39
CA LEU A 144 -16.57 8.74 -3.44
C LEU A 144 -16.85 9.62 -4.65
N MET A 145 -17.91 9.31 -5.41
CA MET A 145 -18.31 10.06 -6.62
C MET A 145 -19.70 10.68 -6.50
N ASN A 146 -19.87 11.91 -6.99
CA ASN A 146 -21.14 12.63 -6.99
C ASN A 146 -21.57 13.02 -8.41
N MET A 147 -22.71 12.48 -8.86
CA MET A 147 -23.28 12.73 -10.20
C MET A 147 -24.49 13.68 -10.18
N ILE A 148 -24.81 14.31 -9.04
CA ILE A 148 -25.85 15.34 -8.93
C ILE A 148 -25.66 16.46 -9.98
N PRO A 149 -24.44 16.93 -10.31
CA PRO A 149 -24.28 17.94 -11.36
C PRO A 149 -24.83 17.49 -12.72
N THR A 150 -24.66 16.22 -13.08
CA THR A 150 -25.23 15.65 -14.31
C THR A 150 -26.75 15.54 -14.24
N VAL A 151 -27.28 15.08 -13.10
CA VAL A 151 -28.73 14.95 -12.89
C VAL A 151 -29.43 16.29 -13.09
N LEU A 152 -28.95 17.35 -12.41
CA LEU A 152 -29.59 18.67 -12.44
C LEU A 152 -29.52 19.37 -13.81
N ARG A 153 -28.54 19.00 -14.65
CA ARG A 153 -28.40 19.56 -16.01
C ARG A 153 -29.09 18.73 -17.10
N THR A 154 -29.59 17.54 -16.78
CA THR A 154 -30.25 16.69 -17.78
C THR A 154 -31.62 17.27 -18.13
N GLU A 155 -31.85 17.61 -19.40
CA GLU A 155 -33.03 18.37 -19.82
C GLU A 155 -34.36 17.62 -19.58
N ALA A 156 -34.35 16.28 -19.73
CA ALA A 156 -35.50 15.42 -19.41
C ALA A 156 -35.83 15.35 -17.91
N ILE A 157 -34.91 15.78 -17.04
CA ILE A 157 -35.01 15.70 -15.58
C ILE A 157 -35.20 17.07 -14.94
N ALA A 158 -34.57 18.12 -15.46
CA ALA A 158 -34.56 19.46 -14.89
C ALA A 158 -35.95 19.98 -14.43
N PRO A 159 -37.06 19.77 -15.16
CA PRO A 159 -38.40 20.21 -14.72
C PRO A 159 -38.86 19.60 -13.39
N TYR A 160 -38.39 18.42 -13.01
CA TYR A 160 -38.78 17.78 -11.74
C TYR A 160 -38.20 18.52 -10.52
N PHE A 161 -37.05 19.19 -10.68
CA PHE A 161 -36.42 19.98 -9.62
C PHE A 161 -36.97 21.40 -9.48
N GLU A 162 -38.00 21.76 -10.25
CA GLU A 162 -38.82 22.94 -9.96
C GLU A 162 -39.72 22.71 -8.72
N GLU A 163 -40.07 21.46 -8.43
CA GLU A 163 -40.91 21.06 -7.29
C GLU A 163 -40.14 20.25 -6.21
N LEU A 164 -39.17 19.43 -6.64
CA LEU A 164 -38.30 18.63 -5.76
C LEU A 164 -37.07 19.41 -5.34
N ASP A 165 -36.68 19.28 -4.06
CA ASP A 165 -35.37 19.68 -3.57
C ASP A 165 -34.43 18.47 -3.61
N TRP A 166 -33.35 18.55 -4.40
CA TRP A 166 -32.41 17.45 -4.62
C TRP A 166 -31.74 16.94 -3.32
N TYR A 167 -31.67 17.77 -2.29
CA TYR A 167 -31.06 17.44 -1.01
C TYR A 167 -32.10 17.00 0.04
N GLN A 168 -33.18 17.76 0.21
CA GLN A 168 -34.21 17.49 1.24
C GLN A 168 -35.11 16.32 0.87
N ASP A 169 -35.58 16.27 -0.38
CA ASP A 169 -36.59 15.31 -0.83
C ASP A 169 -35.97 13.97 -1.28
N SER A 170 -34.66 13.77 -1.03
CA SER A 170 -33.97 12.51 -1.31
C SER A 170 -34.41 11.40 -0.35
N THR A 171 -34.80 10.26 -0.91
CA THR A 171 -35.28 9.07 -0.19
C THR A 171 -34.20 8.01 0.02
N ARG A 172 -32.95 8.30 -0.35
CA ARG A 172 -31.82 7.37 -0.22
C ARG A 172 -31.47 7.14 1.26
N GLU A 173 -31.30 5.88 1.63
CA GLU A 173 -30.77 5.48 2.93
C GLU A 173 -29.26 5.78 3.02
N ILE A 174 -28.81 6.30 4.16
CA ILE A 174 -27.42 6.71 4.38
C ILE A 174 -26.76 5.77 5.39
N VAL A 175 -25.96 4.84 4.88
CA VAL A 175 -25.16 3.87 5.66
C VAL A 175 -23.66 4.07 5.38
N VAL A 176 -22.79 3.70 6.32
CA VAL A 176 -21.33 3.89 6.24
C VAL A 176 -20.64 2.60 5.76
N GLU A 177 -20.87 2.27 4.49
CA GLU A 177 -20.30 1.12 3.77
C GLU A 177 -20.25 1.44 2.26
N PRO A 178 -19.55 0.65 1.41
CA PRO A 178 -19.61 0.84 -0.03
C PRO A 178 -21.04 0.80 -0.58
N ASP A 179 -21.33 1.68 -1.55
CA ASP A 179 -22.61 1.75 -2.26
C ASP A 179 -22.56 0.95 -3.58
N GLY A 180 -23.75 0.72 -4.14
CA GLY A 180 -23.90 0.14 -5.47
C GLY A 180 -24.72 -1.14 -5.45
N ARG A 181 -25.73 -1.21 -6.31
CA ARG A 181 -26.51 -2.42 -6.54
C ARG A 181 -25.81 -3.27 -7.60
N LYS A 182 -25.36 -4.46 -7.22
CA LYS A 182 -24.75 -5.42 -8.15
C LYS A 182 -25.80 -6.14 -8.97
N GLU A 183 -25.75 -6.00 -10.28
CA GLU A 183 -26.67 -6.66 -11.22
C GLU A 183 -25.94 -6.96 -12.53
N ASN A 184 -25.97 -8.23 -12.97
CA ASN A 184 -25.30 -8.69 -14.20
C ASN A 184 -23.81 -8.26 -14.32
N GLY A 185 -23.08 -8.28 -13.20
CA GLY A 185 -21.67 -7.87 -13.13
C GLY A 185 -21.43 -6.36 -13.07
N PHE A 186 -22.46 -5.52 -13.22
CA PHE A 186 -22.37 -4.07 -13.09
C PHE A 186 -22.64 -3.61 -11.65
N ASP A 187 -22.10 -2.45 -11.30
CA ASP A 187 -22.45 -1.70 -10.10
C ASP A 187 -23.30 -0.48 -10.50
N TYR A 188 -24.56 -0.44 -10.04
CA TYR A 188 -25.46 0.67 -10.30
C TYR A 188 -25.67 1.56 -9.07
N PHE A 189 -25.46 2.86 -9.27
CA PHE A 189 -25.72 3.88 -8.26
C PHE A 189 -27.09 4.51 -8.47
N THR A 190 -27.97 4.36 -7.48
CA THR A 190 -29.35 4.83 -7.57
C THR A 190 -29.56 6.10 -6.77
N TYR A 191 -29.99 7.17 -7.43
CA TYR A 191 -30.64 8.29 -6.77
C TYR A 191 -32.17 8.13 -6.80
N SER A 192 -32.82 8.53 -5.71
CA SER A 192 -34.27 8.56 -5.61
C SER A 192 -34.75 9.78 -4.82
N TRP A 193 -35.84 10.36 -5.29
CA TRP A 193 -36.53 11.51 -4.68
C TRP A 193 -38.04 11.30 -4.72
N ALA A 194 -38.73 11.77 -3.68
CA ALA A 194 -40.19 11.73 -3.62
C ALA A 194 -40.76 12.90 -2.79
N LYS A 195 -41.82 13.51 -3.29
CA LYS A 195 -42.58 14.56 -2.60
C LYS A 195 -44.02 14.60 -3.10
N GLY A 196 -44.98 14.28 -2.23
CA GLY A 196 -46.37 14.14 -2.64
C GLY A 196 -46.53 13.05 -3.69
N GLU A 197 -47.08 13.39 -4.85
CA GLU A 197 -47.26 12.46 -5.99
C GLU A 197 -46.06 12.44 -6.95
N LYS A 198 -45.09 13.35 -6.79
CA LYS A 198 -43.90 13.42 -7.62
C LYS A 198 -42.85 12.42 -7.15
N SER A 199 -42.32 11.63 -8.08
CA SER A 199 -41.24 10.68 -7.81
C SER A 199 -40.24 10.66 -8.96
N LEU A 200 -38.96 10.62 -8.65
CA LEU A 200 -37.88 10.52 -9.64
C LEU A 200 -36.86 9.51 -9.14
N ARG A 201 -36.51 8.54 -10.00
CA ARG A 201 -35.40 7.61 -9.79
C ARG A 201 -34.47 7.66 -10.99
N VAL A 202 -33.18 7.76 -10.72
CA VAL A 202 -32.13 7.80 -11.73
C VAL A 202 -31.05 6.80 -11.33
N GLU A 203 -30.54 6.02 -12.28
CA GLU A 203 -29.39 5.15 -12.03
C GLU A 203 -28.20 5.52 -12.91
N PHE A 204 -27.01 5.44 -12.34
CA PHE A 204 -25.73 5.57 -13.03
C PHE A 204 -25.00 4.24 -13.01
N GLU A 205 -24.33 3.89 -14.11
CA GLU A 205 -23.37 2.79 -14.16
C GLU A 205 -21.98 3.31 -13.75
N ARG A 206 -21.30 2.57 -12.86
CA ARG A 206 -20.07 2.99 -12.18
C ARG A 206 -18.88 3.21 -13.12
N LEU A 207 -18.60 2.28 -14.04
CA LEU A 207 -17.39 2.31 -14.88
C LEU A 207 -17.43 3.44 -15.92
N GLY A 208 -18.57 3.60 -16.59
CA GLY A 208 -18.81 4.64 -17.58
C GLY A 208 -19.24 5.97 -16.96
N ARG A 209 -19.51 5.98 -15.66
CA ARG A 209 -19.91 7.18 -14.88
C ARG A 209 -21.13 7.87 -15.50
N GLY A 210 -21.99 7.07 -16.11
CA GLY A 210 -23.00 7.50 -17.06
C GLY A 210 -24.39 7.09 -16.62
N MET A 211 -25.38 7.92 -16.94
CA MET A 211 -26.77 7.61 -16.63
C MET A 211 -27.24 6.42 -17.47
N ARG A 212 -28.00 5.49 -16.88
CA ARG A 212 -28.56 4.33 -17.59
C ARG A 212 -30.05 4.12 -17.40
N LEU A 213 -30.67 4.83 -16.44
CA LEU A 213 -32.10 4.73 -16.16
C LEU A 213 -32.66 6.08 -15.72
N ILE A 214 -33.85 6.40 -16.23
CA ILE A 214 -34.73 7.44 -15.71
C ILE A 214 -36.10 6.80 -15.47
N GLU A 215 -36.63 6.97 -14.27
CA GLU A 215 -37.98 6.56 -13.92
C GLU A 215 -38.69 7.68 -13.17
N THR A 216 -39.93 7.91 -13.58
CA THR A 216 -40.83 8.90 -12.99
C THR A 216 -42.18 8.25 -12.73
N GLU A 217 -43.14 9.04 -12.25
CA GLU A 217 -44.55 8.63 -12.16
C GLU A 217 -45.14 8.29 -13.55
N ASP A 218 -44.62 8.90 -14.61
CA ASP A 218 -45.19 8.81 -15.97
C ASP A 218 -44.53 7.75 -16.85
N TYR A 219 -43.26 7.42 -16.63
CA TYR A 219 -42.53 6.44 -17.44
C TYR A 219 -41.33 5.80 -16.74
N LEU A 220 -40.81 4.72 -17.32
CA LEU A 220 -39.51 4.13 -17.05
C LEU A 220 -38.78 3.96 -18.38
N LEU A 221 -37.52 4.38 -18.43
CA LEU A 221 -36.61 4.13 -19.53
C LEU A 221 -35.28 3.65 -18.97
N SER A 222 -34.80 2.48 -19.42
CA SER A 222 -33.53 1.92 -18.95
C SER A 222 -32.74 1.26 -20.10
N ALA A 223 -31.41 1.22 -19.98
CA ALA A 223 -30.50 0.56 -20.92
C ALA A 223 -29.59 -0.47 -20.23
N GLU A 224 -29.46 -1.66 -20.80
CA GLU A 224 -28.73 -2.81 -20.24
C GLU A 224 -27.82 -3.42 -21.29
N VAL A 225 -26.58 -3.70 -20.92
CA VAL A 225 -25.62 -4.42 -21.76
C VAL A 225 -25.41 -5.82 -21.20
N GLU A 226 -25.10 -6.78 -22.06
CA GLU A 226 -24.91 -8.20 -21.72
C GLU A 226 -23.88 -8.43 -20.59
N GLY A 227 -22.88 -7.57 -20.45
CA GLY A 227 -21.93 -7.58 -19.33
C GLY A 227 -20.92 -6.41 -19.42
N PRO A 228 -20.23 -6.07 -18.32
CA PRO A 228 -19.27 -4.96 -18.32
C PRO A 228 -17.91 -5.36 -18.91
N LYS A 229 -17.45 -6.59 -18.65
CA LYS A 229 -16.12 -7.08 -19.04
C LYS A 229 -16.21 -7.78 -20.39
N LEU A 230 -15.96 -7.05 -21.48
CA LEU A 230 -16.18 -7.57 -22.84
C LEU A 230 -14.85 -7.74 -23.59
N VAL A 231 -14.61 -8.93 -24.12
CA VAL A 231 -13.43 -9.18 -24.96
C VAL A 231 -13.58 -8.48 -26.30
N PHE A 232 -12.56 -7.72 -26.73
CA PHE A 232 -12.65 -6.99 -28.00
C PHE A 232 -12.63 -7.92 -29.23
N GLY A 233 -12.97 -7.35 -30.39
CA GLY A 233 -12.97 -8.06 -31.67
C GLY A 233 -14.30 -8.77 -31.98
N ARG A 234 -15.35 -8.50 -31.19
CA ARG A 234 -16.67 -9.14 -31.28
C ARG A 234 -17.81 -8.12 -31.18
N GLU A 235 -19.00 -8.54 -31.58
CA GLU A 235 -20.26 -7.82 -31.39
C GLU A 235 -20.96 -8.26 -30.11
N TYR A 236 -21.61 -7.31 -29.45
CA TYR A 236 -22.39 -7.48 -28.22
C TYR A 236 -23.71 -6.72 -28.32
N ARG A 237 -24.64 -6.93 -27.39
CA ARG A 237 -25.96 -6.29 -27.42
C ARG A 237 -26.21 -5.33 -26.26
N ILE A 238 -27.00 -4.31 -26.59
CA ILE A 238 -27.65 -3.41 -25.64
C ILE A 238 -29.17 -3.54 -25.78
N HIS A 239 -29.87 -3.57 -24.65
CA HIS A 239 -31.31 -3.68 -24.54
C HIS A 239 -31.89 -2.42 -23.89
N TYR A 240 -32.98 -1.90 -24.44
CA TYR A 240 -33.71 -0.77 -23.87
C TYR A 240 -35.08 -1.25 -23.41
N ARG A 241 -35.42 -0.97 -22.15
CA ARG A 241 -36.76 -1.21 -21.62
C ARG A 241 -37.47 0.12 -21.47
N ILE A 242 -38.66 0.22 -22.08
CA ILE A 242 -39.48 1.44 -22.07
C ILE A 242 -40.87 1.09 -21.56
N VAL A 243 -41.30 1.70 -20.46
CA VAL A 243 -42.63 1.51 -19.88
C VAL A 243 -43.32 2.86 -19.76
N ASN A 244 -44.49 2.99 -20.36
CA ASN A 244 -45.37 4.13 -20.19
C ASN A 244 -46.39 3.86 -19.07
N LYS A 245 -46.42 4.74 -18.08
CA LYS A 245 -47.30 4.66 -16.90
C LYS A 245 -48.42 5.70 -16.93
N SER A 246 -48.28 6.76 -17.73
CA SER A 246 -49.20 7.90 -17.80
C SER A 246 -50.48 7.66 -18.62
N GLY A 247 -50.47 6.65 -19.50
CA GLY A 247 -51.55 6.38 -20.46
C GLY A 247 -51.61 7.35 -21.67
N LYS A 248 -50.76 8.38 -21.72
CA LYS A 248 -50.60 9.28 -22.89
C LYS A 248 -49.41 8.82 -23.74
N PRO A 249 -49.45 8.86 -25.08
CA PRO A 249 -48.33 8.39 -25.92
C PRO A 249 -46.99 9.04 -25.54
N LEU A 250 -45.99 8.21 -25.21
CA LEU A 250 -44.62 8.64 -24.89
C LEU A 250 -43.77 8.60 -26.16
N GLN A 251 -43.32 9.76 -26.65
CA GLN A 251 -42.49 9.85 -27.85
C GLN A 251 -41.02 9.68 -27.48
N ILE A 252 -40.37 8.67 -28.07
CA ILE A 252 -38.96 8.34 -27.83
C ILE A 252 -38.20 8.34 -29.17
N SER A 253 -37.05 9.03 -29.19
CA SER A 253 -36.02 8.88 -30.23
C SER A 253 -34.73 8.41 -29.56
N LEU A 254 -34.12 7.34 -30.08
CA LEU A 254 -32.85 6.78 -29.65
C LEU A 254 -31.86 6.88 -30.80
N LYS A 255 -30.67 7.44 -30.51
CA LYS A 255 -29.56 7.51 -31.47
C LYS A 255 -28.25 7.09 -30.80
N GLY A 256 -27.71 5.98 -31.25
CA GLY A 256 -26.39 5.50 -30.88
C GLY A 256 -25.29 6.43 -31.36
N ALA A 257 -24.20 6.51 -30.60
CA ALA A 257 -23.00 7.24 -30.98
C ALA A 257 -21.75 6.42 -30.66
N PRO A 258 -20.71 6.48 -31.52
CA PRO A 258 -19.43 5.86 -31.21
C PRO A 258 -18.76 6.56 -30.02
N ASN A 259 -18.00 5.81 -29.23
CA ASN A 259 -17.18 6.34 -28.16
C ASN A 259 -15.92 5.49 -28.01
N GLU A 260 -14.76 6.12 -28.16
CA GLU A 260 -13.45 5.44 -28.07
C GLU A 260 -13.36 4.24 -29.02
N ASN A 261 -13.15 3.03 -28.50
CA ASN A 261 -13.09 1.79 -29.27
C ASN A 261 -14.47 1.15 -29.51
N ILE A 262 -15.57 1.72 -29.01
CA ILE A 262 -16.93 1.23 -29.20
C ILE A 262 -17.54 1.83 -30.47
N ARG A 263 -17.96 0.97 -31.40
CA ARG A 263 -18.74 1.35 -32.58
C ARG A 263 -20.19 1.01 -32.37
N PHE A 264 -21.05 2.02 -32.40
CA PHE A 264 -22.48 1.86 -32.21
C PHE A 264 -23.26 2.74 -33.17
N ASP A 265 -23.75 2.14 -34.25
CA ASP A 265 -24.60 2.79 -35.25
C ASP A 265 -26.03 2.26 -35.10
N TYR A 266 -26.87 3.05 -34.42
CA TYR A 266 -28.24 2.68 -34.12
C TYR A 266 -29.13 3.92 -34.15
N GLN A 267 -30.31 3.80 -34.74
CA GLN A 267 -31.31 4.86 -34.72
C GLN A 267 -32.71 4.24 -34.70
N GLN A 268 -33.56 4.73 -33.79
CA GLN A 268 -34.94 4.28 -33.66
C GLN A 268 -35.83 5.41 -33.16
N GLU A 269 -37.03 5.54 -33.73
CA GLU A 269 -38.07 6.44 -33.24
C GLU A 269 -39.37 5.65 -33.05
N LEU A 270 -40.09 5.93 -31.96
CA LEU A 270 -41.35 5.25 -31.65
C LEU A 270 -42.22 6.03 -30.66
N ALA A 271 -43.52 5.80 -30.75
CA ALA A 271 -44.50 6.20 -29.74
C ALA A 271 -44.86 4.98 -28.88
N VAL A 272 -44.63 5.05 -27.57
CA VAL A 272 -44.87 3.94 -26.63
C VAL A 272 -46.16 4.22 -25.85
N THR A 273 -47.12 3.30 -25.87
CA THR A 273 -48.40 3.40 -25.14
C THR A 273 -48.52 2.43 -23.97
N GLY A 274 -47.63 1.43 -23.87
CA GLY A 274 -47.56 0.46 -22.79
C GLY A 274 -46.11 0.12 -22.48
N GLU A 275 -45.73 -1.15 -22.55
CA GLU A 275 -44.34 -1.60 -22.39
C GLU A 275 -43.76 -2.09 -23.72
N THR A 276 -42.50 -1.77 -23.98
CA THR A 276 -41.74 -2.31 -25.12
C THR A 276 -40.28 -2.51 -24.76
N THR A 277 -39.63 -3.44 -25.45
CA THR A 277 -38.19 -3.69 -25.34
C THR A 277 -37.56 -3.62 -26.72
N LEU A 278 -36.43 -2.92 -26.83
CA LEU A 278 -35.65 -2.78 -28.06
C LEU A 278 -34.27 -3.38 -27.84
N SER A 279 -33.66 -3.91 -28.90
CA SER A 279 -32.30 -4.48 -28.87
C SER A 279 -31.49 -3.91 -30.01
N ALA A 280 -30.22 -3.60 -29.76
CA ALA A 280 -29.28 -3.16 -30.78
C ALA A 280 -27.90 -3.81 -30.56
N SER A 281 -27.15 -4.03 -31.64
CA SER A 281 -25.78 -4.54 -31.57
C SER A 281 -24.77 -3.39 -31.59
N PHE A 282 -23.66 -3.56 -30.88
CA PHE A 282 -22.49 -2.69 -30.94
C PHE A 282 -21.21 -3.53 -31.01
N PHE A 283 -20.14 -2.97 -31.59
CA PHE A 283 -18.87 -3.67 -31.75
C PHE A 283 -17.80 -3.08 -30.82
N VAL A 284 -17.06 -3.96 -30.13
CA VAL A 284 -15.94 -3.58 -29.25
C VAL A 284 -14.63 -3.73 -30.02
N GLY A 285 -13.98 -2.62 -30.36
CA GLY A 285 -12.69 -2.60 -31.05
C GLY A 285 -11.49 -2.93 -30.16
N GLY A 286 -10.38 -3.31 -30.80
CA GLY A 286 -9.13 -3.65 -30.10
C GLY A 286 -8.57 -2.51 -29.26
N ILE A 287 -7.88 -2.87 -28.18
CA ILE A 287 -7.13 -1.97 -27.30
C ILE A 287 -5.64 -2.30 -27.39
N THR A 288 -4.79 -1.33 -27.10
CA THR A 288 -3.33 -1.50 -27.07
C THR A 288 -2.78 -1.61 -25.64
N GLU A 289 -3.59 -1.23 -24.66
CA GLU A 289 -3.27 -1.23 -23.23
C GLU A 289 -4.54 -1.53 -22.44
N GLU A 290 -4.40 -2.07 -21.23
CA GLU A 290 -5.55 -2.24 -20.36
C GLU A 290 -6.13 -0.91 -19.89
N GLN A 291 -7.46 -0.87 -19.78
CA GLN A 291 -8.17 0.29 -19.28
C GLN A 291 -7.94 0.43 -17.77
N SER A 292 -7.39 1.56 -17.34
CA SER A 292 -7.25 1.89 -15.91
C SER A 292 -8.62 2.01 -15.26
N VAL A 293 -8.78 1.34 -14.11
CA VAL A 293 -9.99 1.37 -13.27
C VAL A 293 -10.26 2.76 -12.67
N TRP A 294 -9.27 3.64 -12.70
CA TRP A 294 -9.37 5.02 -12.21
C TRP A 294 -10.00 5.97 -13.21
N ARG A 295 -10.03 5.58 -14.49
CA ARG A 295 -10.55 6.39 -15.59
C ARG A 295 -11.98 6.01 -15.94
N THR A 296 -12.69 6.93 -16.59
CA THR A 296 -13.96 6.64 -17.26
C THR A 296 -13.68 5.62 -18.35
N HIS A 297 -14.44 4.53 -18.35
CA HIS A 297 -14.31 3.49 -19.35
C HIS A 297 -15.01 3.85 -20.66
N PRO A 298 -14.67 3.19 -21.79
CA PRO A 298 -15.42 3.25 -23.03
C PRO A 298 -16.91 2.95 -22.81
N ARG A 299 -17.79 3.63 -23.55
CA ARG A 299 -19.24 3.59 -23.30
C ARG A 299 -20.04 3.19 -24.52
N VAL A 300 -21.14 2.49 -24.29
CA VAL A 300 -22.26 2.43 -25.23
C VAL A 300 -23.12 3.68 -25.02
N CYS A 301 -22.96 4.66 -25.91
CA CYS A 301 -23.60 5.97 -25.81
C CYS A 301 -24.90 6.03 -26.62
N THR A 302 -25.99 6.48 -26.00
CA THR A 302 -27.29 6.68 -26.64
C THR A 302 -27.86 8.04 -26.32
N HIS A 303 -28.00 8.89 -27.33
CA HIS A 303 -28.76 10.13 -27.22
C HIS A 303 -30.26 9.81 -27.28
N ILE A 304 -30.99 10.31 -26.28
CA ILE A 304 -32.41 10.03 -26.10
C ILE A 304 -33.18 11.35 -26.14
N LEU A 305 -34.26 11.41 -26.91
CA LEU A 305 -35.28 12.45 -26.80
C LEU A 305 -36.55 11.85 -26.20
N ILE A 306 -36.95 12.32 -25.03
CA ILE A 306 -38.17 11.91 -24.31
C ILE A 306 -39.17 13.06 -24.41
N ASN A 307 -40.21 12.90 -25.24
CA ASN A 307 -41.15 13.98 -25.57
C ASN A 307 -40.44 15.29 -26.01
N GLY A 308 -39.33 15.16 -26.73
CA GLY A 308 -38.51 16.28 -27.21
C GLY A 308 -37.47 16.82 -26.22
N LYS A 309 -37.38 16.27 -24.99
CA LYS A 309 -36.37 16.63 -23.99
C LYS A 309 -35.18 15.68 -24.03
N ALA A 310 -33.97 16.23 -24.00
CA ALA A 310 -32.75 15.45 -24.14
C ALA A 310 -32.32 14.72 -22.84
N ALA A 311 -31.84 13.50 -23.02
CA ALA A 311 -31.05 12.73 -22.06
C ALA A 311 -29.93 11.97 -22.80
N LEU A 312 -28.86 11.62 -22.09
CA LEU A 312 -27.76 10.82 -22.62
C LEU A 312 -27.60 9.59 -21.73
N PHE A 313 -27.81 8.41 -22.32
CA PHE A 313 -27.53 7.15 -21.66
C PHE A 313 -26.13 6.65 -22.03
N GLN A 314 -25.40 6.20 -21.02
CA GLN A 314 -24.01 5.82 -21.09
C GLN A 314 -23.78 4.63 -20.17
N VAL A 315 -23.58 3.46 -20.76
CA VAL A 315 -23.23 2.23 -20.03
C VAL A 315 -21.77 1.95 -20.31
N GLY A 316 -20.93 1.94 -19.27
CA GLY A 316 -19.50 1.70 -19.38
C GLY A 316 -19.17 0.23 -19.59
N ILE A 317 -18.15 -0.01 -20.41
CA ILE A 317 -17.63 -1.32 -20.76
C ILE A 317 -16.15 -1.32 -20.44
N LEU A 318 -15.66 -2.35 -19.76
CA LEU A 318 -14.24 -2.65 -19.62
C LEU A 318 -13.83 -3.56 -20.77
N PRO A 319 -13.23 -3.04 -21.87
CA PRO A 319 -12.73 -3.90 -22.92
C PRO A 319 -11.55 -4.71 -22.38
N LYS A 320 -11.51 -6.00 -22.71
CA LYS A 320 -10.43 -6.89 -22.31
C LYS A 320 -9.72 -7.46 -23.53
N PHE A 321 -8.41 -7.64 -23.40
CA PHE A 321 -7.67 -8.53 -24.28
C PHE A 321 -8.28 -9.93 -24.23
N PRO A 322 -8.23 -10.74 -25.31
CA PRO A 322 -8.68 -12.13 -25.26
C PRO A 322 -7.94 -12.95 -24.18
N ALA A 323 -6.65 -12.67 -23.95
CA ALA A 323 -5.92 -13.10 -22.76
C ALA A 323 -4.94 -12.02 -22.28
N SER A 324 -4.70 -11.96 -20.97
CA SER A 324 -3.57 -11.22 -20.41
C SER A 324 -2.32 -12.10 -20.42
N LEU A 325 -1.15 -11.51 -20.67
CA LEU A 325 0.15 -12.16 -20.58
C LEU A 325 1.06 -11.27 -19.73
N SER A 326 1.65 -11.82 -18.67
CA SER A 326 2.61 -11.11 -17.81
C SER A 326 3.84 -11.98 -17.56
N LEU A 327 5.03 -11.39 -17.68
CA LEU A 327 6.31 -12.09 -17.56
C LEU A 327 6.99 -11.71 -16.25
N GLN A 328 7.43 -12.70 -15.48
CA GLN A 328 8.10 -12.51 -14.20
C GLN A 328 9.44 -13.26 -14.17
N VAL A 329 10.52 -12.57 -13.81
CA VAL A 329 11.85 -13.17 -13.63
C VAL A 329 12.21 -13.06 -12.14
N PRO A 330 12.19 -14.17 -11.39
CA PRO A 330 12.54 -14.16 -9.98
C PRO A 330 14.02 -13.84 -9.75
N GLY A 331 14.29 -12.83 -8.92
CA GLY A 331 15.64 -12.51 -8.43
C GLY A 331 16.66 -12.23 -9.53
N LEU A 332 17.93 -12.53 -9.22
CA LEU A 332 19.05 -12.30 -10.14
C LEU A 332 19.28 -13.50 -11.04
N THR A 333 19.70 -13.22 -12.28
CA THR A 333 20.07 -14.20 -13.28
C THR A 333 21.59 -14.22 -13.46
N TYR A 334 22.14 -15.37 -13.86
CA TYR A 334 23.59 -15.51 -14.03
C TYR A 334 23.88 -16.11 -15.41
N PRO A 335 24.58 -15.40 -16.30
CA PRO A 335 25.01 -15.93 -17.58
C PRO A 335 25.71 -17.29 -17.44
N GLY A 336 25.30 -18.27 -18.25
CA GLY A 336 25.79 -19.65 -18.19
C GLY A 336 25.10 -20.55 -17.15
N ARG A 337 24.13 -20.04 -16.38
CA ARG A 337 23.20 -20.84 -15.56
C ARG A 337 21.81 -20.73 -16.17
N THR A 338 21.11 -21.86 -16.32
CA THR A 338 19.69 -21.84 -16.69
C THR A 338 18.92 -21.02 -15.65
N ALA A 339 18.17 -20.03 -16.12
CA ALA A 339 17.29 -19.20 -15.33
C ALA A 339 15.85 -19.67 -15.55
N GLN A 340 15.11 -19.82 -14.46
CA GLN A 340 13.67 -20.07 -14.50
C GLN A 340 12.93 -18.73 -14.43
N PHE A 341 11.88 -18.58 -15.22
CA PHE A 341 10.99 -17.43 -15.24
C PHE A 341 9.55 -17.88 -15.47
N TYR A 342 8.57 -17.01 -15.23
CA TYR A 342 7.15 -17.36 -15.24
C TYR A 342 6.38 -16.50 -16.24
N LEU A 343 5.51 -17.14 -17.03
CA LEU A 343 4.55 -16.47 -17.89
C LEU A 343 3.14 -16.72 -17.37
N ASP A 344 2.54 -15.70 -16.79
CA ASP A 344 1.16 -15.71 -16.32
C ASP A 344 0.22 -15.43 -17.49
N VAL A 345 -0.79 -16.30 -17.68
CA VAL A 345 -1.80 -16.21 -18.73
C VAL A 345 -3.20 -16.32 -18.14
N GLU A 346 -4.07 -15.34 -18.41
CA GLU A 346 -5.48 -15.35 -18.00
C GLU A 346 -6.41 -15.39 -19.21
N ASN A 347 -7.36 -16.34 -19.24
CA ASN A 347 -8.45 -16.32 -20.20
C ASN A 347 -9.48 -15.23 -19.82
N SER A 348 -9.63 -14.20 -20.65
CA SER A 348 -10.59 -13.13 -20.38
C SER A 348 -12.02 -13.43 -20.85
N PHE A 349 -12.24 -14.50 -21.61
CA PHE A 349 -13.58 -14.96 -21.98
C PHE A 349 -14.32 -15.59 -20.78
N GLU A 350 -15.65 -15.60 -20.83
CA GLU A 350 -16.51 -16.39 -19.91
C GLU A 350 -16.53 -17.88 -20.27
N GLU A 351 -16.11 -18.20 -21.50
CA GLU A 351 -16.12 -19.53 -22.09
C GLU A 351 -14.70 -20.07 -22.29
N GLU A 352 -14.58 -21.38 -22.50
CA GLU A 352 -13.29 -22.03 -22.77
C GLU A 352 -12.68 -21.51 -24.09
N ALA A 353 -11.38 -21.24 -24.07
CA ALA A 353 -10.62 -20.79 -25.23
C ALA A 353 -9.27 -21.50 -25.33
N GLU A 354 -8.84 -21.76 -26.57
CA GLU A 354 -7.49 -22.21 -26.89
C GLU A 354 -6.63 -21.01 -27.33
N PHE A 355 -5.50 -20.80 -26.66
CA PHE A 355 -4.53 -19.74 -26.94
C PHE A 355 -3.26 -20.33 -27.53
N SER A 356 -2.87 -19.88 -28.72
CA SER A 356 -1.62 -20.30 -29.37
C SER A 356 -0.70 -19.09 -29.62
N PHE A 357 0.56 -19.21 -29.21
CA PHE A 357 1.57 -18.15 -29.36
C PHE A 357 3.00 -18.71 -29.42
N GLU A 358 3.93 -17.88 -29.89
CA GLU A 358 5.37 -18.16 -29.93
C GLU A 358 6.14 -17.02 -29.27
N LEU A 359 7.01 -17.34 -28.31
CA LEU A 359 7.91 -16.38 -27.65
C LEU A 359 9.11 -16.08 -28.58
N PRO A 360 9.26 -14.82 -29.05
CA PRO A 360 10.33 -14.47 -29.98
C PRO A 360 11.72 -14.73 -29.41
N SER A 361 12.65 -15.16 -30.27
CA SER A 361 14.07 -15.28 -29.93
C SER A 361 14.72 -13.91 -29.69
N CYS A 362 15.71 -13.85 -28.81
CA CYS A 362 16.56 -12.68 -28.63
C CYS A 362 18.04 -13.10 -28.60
N SER A 363 18.97 -12.13 -28.63
CA SER A 363 20.40 -12.40 -28.77
C SER A 363 21.10 -12.81 -27.47
N PHE A 364 20.59 -12.37 -26.32
CA PHE A 364 21.28 -12.52 -25.03
C PHE A 364 20.87 -13.78 -24.26
N LEU A 365 19.78 -14.46 -24.65
CA LEU A 365 19.37 -15.74 -24.05
C LEU A 365 18.77 -16.68 -25.09
N ARG A 366 18.72 -17.97 -24.75
CA ARG A 366 17.93 -18.98 -25.48
C ARG A 366 16.80 -19.49 -24.61
N ILE A 367 15.57 -19.30 -25.04
CA ILE A 367 14.38 -19.88 -24.42
C ILE A 367 14.29 -21.35 -24.84
N ASN A 368 14.17 -22.27 -23.86
CA ASN A 368 14.18 -23.70 -24.13
C ASN A 368 12.91 -24.19 -24.86
N GLN A 369 11.75 -23.59 -24.57
CA GLN A 369 10.49 -23.85 -25.26
C GLN A 369 9.85 -22.53 -25.68
N GLN A 370 9.71 -22.31 -26.99
CA GLN A 370 9.18 -21.05 -27.54
C GLN A 370 7.70 -21.12 -27.91
N ARG A 371 7.21 -22.29 -28.33
CA ARG A 371 5.82 -22.47 -28.79
C ARG A 371 4.94 -23.04 -27.70
N HIS A 372 3.79 -22.40 -27.52
CA HIS A 372 2.81 -22.78 -26.51
C HIS A 372 1.40 -22.80 -27.12
N THR A 373 0.64 -23.82 -26.73
CA THR A 373 -0.80 -23.91 -26.95
C THR A 373 -1.43 -24.26 -25.62
N LEU A 374 -2.30 -23.39 -25.12
CA LEU A 374 -2.95 -23.52 -23.82
C LEU A 374 -4.46 -23.58 -24.03
N ARG A 375 -5.14 -24.51 -23.38
CA ARG A 375 -6.59 -24.58 -23.35
C ARG A 375 -7.06 -24.24 -21.94
N LEU A 376 -7.74 -23.12 -21.81
CA LEU A 376 -8.13 -22.55 -20.52
C LEU A 376 -9.64 -22.39 -20.46
N GLN A 377 -10.25 -22.77 -19.33
CA GLN A 377 -11.65 -22.47 -19.03
C GLN A 377 -11.87 -20.96 -18.94
N GLY A 378 -13.14 -20.52 -19.00
CA GLY A 378 -13.47 -19.12 -18.83
C GLY A 378 -12.93 -18.57 -17.50
N LYS A 379 -12.25 -17.42 -17.55
CA LYS A 379 -11.59 -16.77 -16.40
C LYS A 379 -10.49 -17.58 -15.70
N GLU A 380 -10.05 -18.69 -16.29
CA GLU A 380 -8.94 -19.48 -15.73
C GLU A 380 -7.62 -18.74 -15.90
N ARG A 381 -6.76 -18.87 -14.89
CA ARG A 381 -5.40 -18.35 -14.85
C ARG A 381 -4.40 -19.49 -14.70
N VAL A 382 -3.30 -19.39 -15.42
CA VAL A 382 -2.16 -20.30 -15.28
C VAL A 382 -0.85 -19.53 -15.27
N SER A 383 0.05 -19.92 -14.38
CA SER A 383 1.43 -19.45 -14.37
C SER A 383 2.31 -20.55 -14.95
N LEU A 384 2.91 -20.30 -16.11
CA LEU A 384 3.76 -21.27 -16.79
C LEU A 384 5.22 -21.10 -16.35
N PRO A 385 5.85 -22.09 -15.71
CA PRO A 385 7.29 -22.08 -15.51
C PRO A 385 8.00 -22.32 -16.84
N LEU A 386 8.94 -21.46 -17.17
CA LEU A 386 9.73 -21.49 -18.39
C LEU A 386 11.22 -21.42 -18.03
N ASP A 387 12.04 -22.08 -18.83
CA ASP A 387 13.49 -22.10 -18.65
C ASP A 387 14.18 -21.39 -19.82
N ALA A 388 15.15 -20.53 -19.50
CA ALA A 388 16.02 -19.89 -20.46
C ALA A 388 17.50 -20.03 -20.06
N ASP A 389 18.37 -20.17 -21.05
CA ASP A 389 19.81 -20.14 -20.87
C ASP A 389 20.33 -18.75 -21.29
N PRO A 390 20.56 -17.82 -20.34
CA PRO A 390 21.19 -16.53 -20.61
C PRO A 390 22.69 -16.70 -20.94
N TYR A 391 23.13 -16.06 -22.01
CA TYR A 391 24.53 -15.93 -22.39
C TYR A 391 25.15 -14.64 -21.88
N GLU A 392 24.32 -13.61 -21.73
CA GLU A 392 24.63 -12.28 -21.20
C GLU A 392 23.42 -11.76 -20.40
N HIS A 393 23.59 -10.71 -19.61
CA HIS A 393 22.46 -9.98 -19.05
C HIS A 393 21.72 -9.23 -20.17
N GLY A 394 20.41 -9.07 -20.05
CA GLY A 394 19.63 -8.35 -21.04
C GLY A 394 18.18 -8.14 -20.63
N PHE A 395 17.51 -7.23 -21.33
CA PHE A 395 16.09 -7.01 -21.17
C PHE A 395 15.34 -7.76 -22.27
N TYR A 396 14.48 -8.71 -21.88
CA TYR A 396 13.59 -9.37 -22.83
C TYR A 396 12.39 -8.45 -23.06
N GLU A 397 12.17 -8.00 -24.29
CA GLU A 397 10.99 -7.22 -24.70
C GLU A 397 10.47 -7.79 -26.02
N ALA A 398 9.16 -8.07 -26.07
CA ALA A 398 8.53 -8.67 -27.24
C ALA A 398 7.05 -8.29 -27.38
N ASP A 399 6.62 -8.04 -28.61
CA ASP A 399 5.20 -7.99 -29.00
C ASP A 399 4.74 -9.39 -29.43
N VAL A 400 4.18 -10.15 -28.48
CA VAL A 400 3.75 -11.54 -28.72
C VAL A 400 2.43 -11.53 -29.49
N GLN A 401 2.41 -12.20 -30.64
CA GLN A 401 1.18 -12.45 -31.39
C GLN A 401 0.48 -13.68 -30.82
N VAL A 402 -0.78 -13.51 -30.43
CA VAL A 402 -1.60 -14.57 -29.83
C VAL A 402 -2.85 -14.78 -30.66
N GLU A 403 -3.14 -16.03 -30.99
CA GLU A 403 -4.41 -16.44 -31.59
C GLU A 403 -5.27 -17.11 -30.51
N ALA A 404 -6.45 -16.55 -30.25
CA ALA A 404 -7.46 -17.15 -29.38
C ALA A 404 -8.56 -17.80 -30.24
N LYS A 405 -8.83 -19.09 -30.02
CA LYS A 405 -9.87 -19.87 -30.69
C LYS A 405 -10.93 -20.33 -29.70
N LEU A 406 -12.18 -20.03 -29.98
CA LEU A 406 -13.35 -20.42 -29.19
C LEU A 406 -13.94 -21.73 -29.71
N ALA A 407 -14.71 -22.41 -28.85
CA ALA A 407 -15.35 -23.68 -29.19
C ALA A 407 -16.40 -23.56 -30.33
N ASP A 408 -16.98 -22.38 -30.52
CA ASP A 408 -17.93 -22.08 -31.60
C ASP A 408 -17.26 -21.83 -32.96
N GLY A 409 -15.92 -21.89 -33.02
CA GLY A 409 -15.11 -21.62 -34.20
C GLY A 409 -14.75 -20.15 -34.39
N GLY A 410 -15.18 -19.26 -33.49
CA GLY A 410 -14.72 -17.87 -33.44
C GLY A 410 -13.23 -17.79 -33.17
N SER A 411 -12.54 -16.87 -33.86
CA SER A 411 -11.11 -16.60 -33.66
C SER A 411 -10.87 -15.11 -33.52
N VAL A 412 -10.02 -14.74 -32.56
CA VAL A 412 -9.56 -13.37 -32.34
C VAL A 412 -8.05 -13.40 -32.25
N SER A 413 -7.37 -12.65 -33.12
CA SER A 413 -5.92 -12.43 -33.05
C SER A 413 -5.63 -11.09 -32.40
N PHE A 414 -4.62 -11.06 -31.54
CA PHE A 414 -4.17 -9.85 -30.87
C PHE A 414 -2.67 -9.88 -30.61
N SER A 415 -2.12 -8.71 -30.29
CA SER A 415 -0.73 -8.56 -29.89
C SER A 415 -0.67 -8.06 -28.45
N LYS A 416 0.22 -8.63 -27.64
CA LYS A 416 0.46 -8.20 -26.27
C LYS A 416 1.96 -7.98 -26.06
N LYS A 417 2.32 -6.79 -25.59
CA LYS A 417 3.68 -6.48 -25.18
C LYS A 417 3.98 -7.16 -23.85
N ILE A 418 5.08 -7.89 -23.80
CA ILE A 418 5.65 -8.43 -22.57
C ILE A 418 7.11 -7.99 -22.44
N GLY A 419 7.57 -7.83 -21.20
CA GLY A 419 8.98 -7.58 -20.97
C GLY A 419 9.42 -7.86 -19.54
N ALA A 420 10.66 -8.29 -19.38
CA ALA A 420 11.29 -8.53 -18.09
C ALA A 420 12.82 -8.45 -18.19
N ALA A 421 13.45 -8.04 -17.09
CA ALA A 421 14.90 -7.94 -16.99
C ALA A 421 15.53 -9.26 -16.53
N PHE A 422 16.53 -9.74 -17.28
CA PHE A 422 17.47 -10.78 -16.83
C PHE A 422 18.71 -10.07 -16.30
N THR A 423 18.59 -9.52 -15.09
CA THR A 423 19.57 -8.64 -14.46
C THR A 423 20.47 -9.39 -13.46
N GLY A 424 21.53 -8.73 -12.98
CA GLY A 424 22.54 -9.27 -12.08
C GLY A 424 23.73 -8.32 -11.89
N PRO A 425 24.71 -8.68 -11.05
CA PRO A 425 25.89 -7.85 -10.83
C PRO A 425 26.62 -7.53 -12.15
N GLY A 426 26.88 -6.24 -12.40
CA GLY A 426 27.50 -5.77 -13.65
C GLY A 426 26.55 -5.59 -14.83
N ALA A 427 25.25 -5.84 -14.68
CA ALA A 427 24.25 -5.52 -15.71
C ALA A 427 24.21 -4.01 -16.00
N MET A 428 23.94 -3.66 -17.25
CA MET A 428 23.63 -2.30 -17.68
C MET A 428 22.65 -2.39 -18.85
N LEU A 429 21.37 -2.44 -18.52
CA LEU A 429 20.30 -2.77 -19.47
C LEU A 429 19.08 -1.87 -19.26
N SER A 430 18.31 -1.67 -20.32
CA SER A 430 17.03 -0.96 -20.29
C SER A 430 16.02 -1.63 -21.20
N GLY A 431 14.74 -1.39 -20.94
CA GLY A 431 13.66 -1.88 -21.77
C GLY A 431 12.31 -1.43 -21.26
N GLU A 432 11.25 -1.88 -21.94
CA GLU A 432 9.90 -1.42 -21.67
C GLU A 432 8.97 -2.61 -21.36
N THR A 433 8.16 -2.45 -20.30
CA THR A 433 7.01 -3.32 -20.01
C THR A 433 5.72 -2.61 -20.38
N GLU A 434 4.56 -3.23 -20.20
CA GLU A 434 3.28 -2.54 -20.40
C GLU A 434 3.16 -1.28 -19.51
N GLN A 435 3.62 -1.37 -18.26
CA GLN A 435 3.40 -0.34 -17.23
C GLN A 435 4.57 0.63 -17.05
N THR A 436 5.80 0.22 -17.36
CA THR A 436 7.00 1.00 -17.00
C THR A 436 8.06 0.98 -18.09
N TRP A 437 8.84 2.05 -18.19
CA TRP A 437 10.19 1.98 -18.73
C TRP A 437 11.16 1.62 -17.60
N GLN A 438 12.06 0.68 -17.84
CA GLN A 438 12.95 0.16 -16.81
C GLN A 438 14.41 0.34 -17.21
N VAL A 439 15.23 0.62 -16.22
CA VAL A 439 16.69 0.66 -16.33
C VAL A 439 17.25 -0.15 -15.17
N HIS A 440 18.20 -1.03 -15.44
CA HIS A 440 18.90 -1.82 -14.43
C HIS A 440 20.40 -1.58 -14.59
N HIS A 441 21.05 -1.21 -13.49
CA HIS A 441 22.50 -1.09 -13.43
C HIS A 441 23.05 -1.79 -12.18
N GLY A 442 23.75 -2.91 -12.39
CA GLY A 442 24.22 -3.77 -11.30
C GLY A 442 23.05 -4.34 -10.51
N LEU A 443 23.00 -4.04 -9.22
CA LEU A 443 21.90 -4.44 -8.35
C LEU A 443 20.77 -3.40 -8.31
N HIS A 444 20.96 -2.21 -8.86
CA HIS A 444 19.99 -1.12 -8.73
C HIS A 444 19.10 -1.02 -9.97
N ALA A 445 17.90 -0.50 -9.79
CA ALA A 445 16.94 -0.29 -10.87
C ALA A 445 16.20 1.05 -10.77
N LEU A 446 15.83 1.58 -11.92
CA LEU A 446 14.85 2.66 -12.08
C LEU A 446 13.61 2.11 -12.78
N TYR A 447 12.44 2.45 -12.25
CA TYR A 447 11.14 2.19 -12.87
C TYR A 447 10.49 3.52 -13.15
N PHE A 448 10.24 3.84 -14.41
CA PHE A 448 9.55 5.05 -14.83
C PHE A 448 8.13 4.69 -15.28
N ASN A 449 7.15 5.08 -14.48
CA ASN A 449 5.75 4.70 -14.62
C ASN A 449 5.08 5.47 -15.78
N LYS A 450 4.37 4.74 -16.65
CA LYS A 450 3.68 5.32 -17.82
C LYS A 450 2.35 5.99 -17.48
N GLU A 451 1.76 5.67 -16.34
CA GLU A 451 0.46 6.20 -15.91
C GLU A 451 0.62 7.56 -15.23
N ASP A 452 1.55 7.67 -14.27
CA ASP A 452 1.69 8.85 -13.41
C ASP A 452 3.00 9.65 -13.54
N ASN A 453 3.92 9.17 -14.41
CA ASN A 453 5.26 9.69 -14.61
C ASN A 453 6.14 9.73 -13.34
N GLU A 454 5.80 8.94 -12.32
CA GLU A 454 6.67 8.73 -11.17
C GLU A 454 7.89 7.87 -11.57
N ILE A 455 9.05 8.18 -10.98
CA ILE A 455 10.25 7.37 -11.12
C ILE A 455 10.58 6.75 -9.76
N THR A 456 10.52 5.43 -9.68
CA THR A 456 10.94 4.66 -8.51
C THR A 456 12.40 4.24 -8.65
N VAL A 457 13.21 4.56 -7.64
CA VAL A 457 14.59 4.08 -7.48
C VAL A 457 14.58 2.93 -6.48
N VAL A 458 15.09 1.78 -6.90
CA VAL A 458 15.17 0.57 -6.08
C VAL A 458 16.62 0.12 -5.94
N SER A 459 17.03 -0.23 -4.72
CA SER A 459 18.30 -0.90 -4.48
C SER A 459 18.10 -2.42 -4.39
N GLY A 460 18.80 -3.19 -5.21
CA GLY A 460 18.76 -4.66 -5.15
C GLY A 460 19.55 -5.26 -3.99
N THR A 461 20.07 -4.43 -3.09
CA THR A 461 20.58 -4.87 -1.78
C THR A 461 19.52 -4.78 -0.68
N GLY A 462 18.31 -4.26 -0.97
CA GLY A 462 17.20 -4.05 -0.02
C GLY A 462 16.86 -2.57 0.19
N GLY A 463 16.13 -2.27 1.27
CA GLY A 463 15.83 -0.90 1.72
C GLY A 463 14.64 -0.25 1.00
N GLU A 464 14.15 0.85 1.58
CA GLU A 464 12.97 1.56 1.07
C GLU A 464 13.24 2.21 -0.30
N PRO A 465 12.31 2.11 -1.25
CA PRO A 465 12.43 2.81 -2.52
C PRO A 465 12.42 4.34 -2.34
N THR A 466 13.01 5.04 -3.31
CA THR A 466 12.87 6.50 -3.44
C THR A 466 12.01 6.82 -4.64
N TYR A 467 11.04 7.71 -4.48
CA TYR A 467 10.12 8.13 -5.53
C TYR A 467 10.44 9.55 -5.97
N LEU A 468 10.65 9.78 -7.25
CA LEU A 468 10.72 11.10 -7.85
C LEU A 468 9.38 11.36 -8.54
N THR A 469 8.66 12.35 -8.02
CA THR A 469 7.38 12.74 -8.62
C THR A 469 7.60 13.56 -9.90
N TYR A 470 6.56 13.75 -10.68
CA TYR A 470 6.60 14.61 -11.86
C TYR A 470 6.91 16.08 -11.49
N PRO A 471 7.62 16.84 -12.35
CA PRO A 471 7.89 18.26 -12.11
C PRO A 471 6.62 19.10 -12.28
N LYS A 472 6.60 20.28 -11.68
CA LYS A 472 5.50 21.26 -11.76
C LYS A 472 6.02 22.64 -12.18
N ILE A 473 5.21 23.38 -12.94
CA ILE A 473 5.56 24.73 -13.44
C ILE A 473 4.50 25.74 -12.99
N GLY A 474 4.91 26.94 -12.56
CA GLY A 474 4.04 28.08 -12.21
C GLY A 474 3.90 28.34 -10.71
N LYS A 475 3.16 29.40 -10.34
CA LYS A 475 2.59 29.62 -8.99
C LYS A 475 1.20 30.27 -9.18
N PRO A 476 0.08 29.57 -8.91
CA PRO A 476 -0.02 28.19 -8.41
C PRO A 476 0.59 27.16 -9.39
N TYR A 477 1.11 26.07 -8.85
CA TYR A 477 1.78 25.03 -9.65
C TYR A 477 0.78 24.23 -10.49
N SER A 478 1.14 23.96 -11.73
CA SER A 478 0.39 23.01 -12.55
C SER A 478 0.89 21.58 -12.36
N SER A 479 0.04 20.71 -11.83
CA SER A 479 0.28 19.25 -11.73
C SER A 479 0.06 18.51 -13.06
N GLU A 480 0.20 19.17 -14.23
CA GLU A 480 -0.25 18.61 -15.52
C GLU A 480 0.56 17.39 -15.96
N PHE A 481 1.83 17.33 -15.54
CA PHE A 481 2.71 16.21 -15.83
C PHE A 481 2.41 14.98 -14.97
N SER A 482 1.46 15.04 -14.03
CA SER A 482 1.02 13.87 -13.25
C SER A 482 0.40 12.77 -14.08
N LYS A 483 -0.26 13.07 -15.20
CA LYS A 483 -0.94 12.06 -16.03
C LYS A 483 -0.70 12.27 -17.53
N LYS A 484 0.12 13.26 -17.87
CA LYS A 484 0.43 13.60 -19.26
C LYS A 484 1.52 12.68 -19.77
N ARG A 485 1.21 11.84 -20.74
CA ARG A 485 2.22 10.98 -21.37
C ARG A 485 3.35 11.80 -21.99
N PRO A 486 4.61 11.37 -21.85
CA PRO A 486 5.72 11.97 -22.57
C PRO A 486 5.50 11.83 -24.07
N GLU A 487 5.83 12.86 -24.84
CA GLU A 487 5.82 12.83 -26.30
C GLU A 487 6.87 11.84 -26.83
N LYS A 488 7.95 11.64 -26.07
CA LYS A 488 9.04 10.73 -26.40
C LYS A 488 9.82 10.32 -25.14
N VAL A 489 10.24 9.06 -25.09
CA VAL A 489 11.21 8.54 -24.10
C VAL A 489 12.39 7.94 -24.85
N GLU A 490 13.61 8.33 -24.49
CA GLU A 490 14.85 7.78 -25.06
C GLU A 490 15.73 7.18 -23.96
N CYS A 491 16.15 5.92 -24.11
CA CYS A 491 17.16 5.34 -23.25
C CYS A 491 18.55 5.87 -23.64
N ILE A 492 19.35 6.26 -22.65
CA ILE A 492 20.67 6.86 -22.85
C ILE A 492 21.72 6.18 -21.98
N VAL A 493 22.96 6.16 -22.47
CA VAL A 493 24.14 5.68 -21.75
C VAL A 493 25.20 6.77 -21.82
N GLU A 494 25.62 7.28 -20.68
CA GLU A 494 26.59 8.37 -20.60
C GLU A 494 27.48 8.21 -19.36
N LYS A 495 28.81 8.34 -19.54
CA LYS A 495 29.78 8.38 -18.43
C LYS A 495 29.70 7.20 -17.44
N GLY A 496 29.34 6.01 -17.92
CA GLY A 496 29.19 4.82 -17.06
C GLY A 496 27.87 4.76 -16.28
N ALA A 497 26.90 5.60 -16.64
CA ALA A 497 25.51 5.50 -16.19
C ALA A 497 24.59 5.14 -17.36
N ILE A 498 23.44 4.56 -17.04
CA ILE A 498 22.33 4.28 -17.96
C ILE A 498 21.06 4.93 -17.44
N GLY A 499 20.15 5.35 -18.31
CA GLY A 499 18.97 6.08 -17.89
C GLY A 499 18.01 6.39 -19.03
N PHE A 500 17.12 7.35 -18.80
CA PHE A 500 16.14 7.79 -19.79
C PHE A 500 15.99 9.33 -19.84
N CYS A 501 15.60 9.82 -21.01
CA CYS A 501 15.16 11.19 -21.26
C CYS A 501 13.68 11.17 -21.66
N ALA A 502 12.82 11.82 -20.88
CA ALA A 502 11.38 11.95 -21.15
C ALA A 502 11.03 13.38 -21.56
N ALA A 503 10.52 13.55 -22.78
CA ALA A 503 10.16 14.85 -23.35
C ALA A 503 8.66 15.14 -23.24
N TYR A 504 8.31 16.34 -22.81
CA TYR A 504 6.94 16.81 -22.65
C TYR A 504 6.76 18.20 -23.26
N ARG A 505 5.53 18.48 -23.70
CA ARG A 505 5.05 19.83 -24.00
C ARG A 505 4.07 20.26 -22.92
N SER A 506 4.27 21.43 -22.31
CA SER A 506 3.33 21.96 -21.32
C SER A 506 1.99 22.33 -22.00
N GLY A 507 0.88 21.98 -21.37
CA GLY A 507 -0.46 22.42 -21.77
C GLY A 507 -0.87 23.72 -21.09
N SER A 508 -0.44 23.91 -19.83
CA SER A 508 -0.66 25.14 -19.06
C SER A 508 0.18 26.32 -19.58
N PHE A 509 1.37 26.02 -20.11
CA PHE A 509 2.29 26.95 -20.76
C PHE A 509 2.72 26.40 -22.13
N PRO A 510 1.86 26.44 -23.17
CA PRO A 510 2.11 25.82 -24.49
C PRO A 510 3.43 26.17 -25.19
N GLN A 511 4.04 27.28 -24.78
CA GLN A 511 5.33 27.78 -25.21
C GLN A 511 6.53 27.09 -24.54
N ILE A 512 6.33 26.20 -23.56
CA ILE A 512 7.40 25.50 -22.85
C ILE A 512 7.43 24.02 -23.26
N ALA A 513 8.60 23.55 -23.67
CA ALA A 513 8.95 22.14 -23.67
C ALA A 513 9.83 21.80 -22.46
N LEU A 514 9.68 20.60 -21.93
CA LEU A 514 10.39 20.09 -20.77
C LEU A 514 11.00 18.73 -21.13
N ILE A 515 12.26 18.50 -20.76
CA ILE A 515 12.90 17.19 -20.83
C ILE A 515 13.38 16.81 -19.43
N GLY A 516 12.88 15.72 -18.89
CA GLY A 516 13.42 15.11 -17.66
C GLY A 516 14.44 14.05 -18.01
N LYS A 517 15.66 14.16 -17.48
CA LYS A 517 16.76 13.23 -17.66
C LYS A 517 17.08 12.58 -16.32
N THR A 518 17.05 11.25 -16.26
CA THR A 518 17.43 10.49 -15.06
C THR A 518 18.44 9.43 -15.44
N LEU A 519 19.57 9.39 -14.74
CA LEU A 519 20.68 8.46 -14.93
C LEU A 519 20.93 7.67 -13.65
N LEU A 520 21.15 6.37 -13.78
CA LEU A 520 21.56 5.45 -12.71
C LEU A 520 23.00 4.99 -12.93
N PHE A 521 23.82 5.13 -11.91
CA PHE A 521 25.19 4.61 -11.84
C PHE A 521 25.19 3.23 -11.15
N GLY A 522 26.19 2.40 -11.46
CA GLY A 522 26.28 1.04 -10.93
C GLY A 522 26.51 0.91 -9.42
N ASP A 523 26.80 2.03 -8.73
CA ASP A 523 26.95 2.10 -7.27
C ASP A 523 25.65 2.55 -6.55
N GLY A 524 24.55 2.72 -7.28
CA GLY A 524 23.26 3.17 -6.73
C GLY A 524 23.09 4.68 -6.69
N THR A 525 24.03 5.46 -7.22
CA THR A 525 23.86 6.91 -7.39
C THR A 525 22.88 7.17 -8.54
N VAL A 526 21.92 8.06 -8.33
CA VAL A 526 20.99 8.57 -9.33
C VAL A 526 21.24 10.06 -9.53
N LEU A 527 21.31 10.47 -10.79
CA LEU A 527 21.36 11.87 -11.22
C LEU A 527 20.06 12.21 -11.92
N HIS A 528 19.39 13.27 -11.49
CA HIS A 528 18.19 13.79 -12.14
C HIS A 528 18.38 15.25 -12.57
N GLU A 529 17.99 15.58 -13.80
CA GLU A 529 18.08 16.91 -14.41
C GLU A 529 16.81 17.24 -15.19
N LEU A 530 16.44 18.52 -15.23
CA LEU A 530 15.32 19.02 -16.02
C LEU A 530 15.83 20.07 -17.02
N GLU A 531 15.52 19.93 -18.30
CA GLU A 531 15.81 20.95 -19.33
C GLU A 531 14.50 21.58 -19.79
N LEU A 532 14.37 22.90 -19.68
CA LEU A 532 13.25 23.66 -20.22
C LEU A 532 13.69 24.44 -21.46
N THR A 533 12.84 24.41 -22.49
CA THR A 533 13.03 25.16 -23.73
C THR A 533 11.84 26.08 -23.98
N ASN A 534 12.11 27.37 -24.24
CA ASN A 534 11.11 28.29 -24.76
C ASN A 534 10.93 28.05 -26.26
N LEU A 535 9.77 27.55 -26.67
CA LEU A 535 9.44 27.26 -28.06
C LEU A 535 8.99 28.49 -28.86
N SER A 536 8.69 29.60 -28.19
CA SER A 536 8.15 30.81 -28.82
C SER A 536 9.26 31.71 -29.38
N ALA A 537 8.86 32.58 -30.30
CA ALA A 537 9.72 33.65 -30.82
C ALA A 537 9.81 34.85 -29.86
N ASP A 538 9.05 34.82 -28.77
CA ASP A 538 8.97 35.89 -27.78
C ASP A 538 9.71 35.51 -26.49
N ARG A 539 10.13 36.53 -25.76
CA ARG A 539 10.74 36.39 -24.45
C ARG A 539 9.67 36.06 -23.42
N LEU A 540 9.91 35.06 -22.57
CA LEU A 540 9.01 34.76 -21.45
C LEU A 540 9.34 35.67 -20.27
N GLY A 541 8.59 36.78 -20.17
CA GLY A 541 8.81 37.85 -19.20
C GLY A 541 8.07 37.72 -17.86
N THR A 542 7.26 36.69 -17.66
CA THR A 542 6.68 36.35 -16.36
C THR A 542 7.62 35.44 -15.59
N GLU A 543 7.92 35.78 -14.34
CA GLU A 543 8.68 34.91 -13.44
C GLU A 543 7.88 33.63 -13.17
N LEU A 544 8.29 32.56 -13.84
CA LEU A 544 7.73 31.23 -13.65
C LEU A 544 8.63 30.45 -12.68
N TRP A 545 8.01 29.56 -11.93
CA TRP A 545 8.71 28.72 -10.96
C TRP A 545 8.67 27.26 -11.42
N LEU A 546 9.71 26.51 -11.04
CA LEU A 546 9.80 25.07 -11.20
C LEU A 546 9.77 24.43 -9.81
N SER A 547 9.06 23.32 -9.67
CA SER A 547 9.11 22.47 -8.48
C SER A 547 9.35 21.03 -8.91
N GLN A 548 10.28 20.34 -8.23
CA GLN A 548 10.55 18.92 -8.40
C GLN A 548 10.34 18.22 -7.05
N GLY A 549 9.42 17.26 -6.99
CA GLY A 549 9.11 16.55 -5.75
C GLY A 549 9.83 15.21 -5.61
N PHE A 550 10.12 14.83 -4.37
CA PHE A 550 10.78 13.59 -3.97
C PHE A 550 10.04 13.02 -2.76
N ALA A 551 9.88 11.71 -2.68
CA ALA A 551 9.38 11.02 -1.51
C ALA A 551 10.29 9.83 -1.18
N HIS A 552 10.71 9.77 0.08
CA HIS A 552 11.47 8.66 0.64
C HIS A 552 11.15 8.60 2.14
N PRO A 553 10.90 7.41 2.71
CA PRO A 553 10.82 7.27 4.16
C PRO A 553 12.17 7.63 4.80
N ILE A 554 12.27 8.80 5.42
CA ILE A 554 13.51 9.26 6.05
C ILE A 554 13.50 8.82 7.50
N PHE A 555 14.45 7.98 7.90
CA PHE A 555 14.61 7.53 9.28
C PHE A 555 15.95 8.00 9.83
N ARG A 556 15.94 8.59 11.04
CA ARG A 556 17.15 9.13 11.66
C ARG A 556 17.90 10.15 10.77
N PRO A 557 17.22 11.15 10.19
CA PRO A 557 17.86 12.15 9.35
C PRO A 557 19.03 12.86 10.04
N ILE A 558 20.05 13.12 9.24
CA ILE A 558 21.15 14.05 9.51
C ILE A 558 20.98 15.20 8.53
N LEU A 559 20.72 16.39 9.07
CA LEU A 559 20.52 17.59 8.26
C LEU A 559 21.34 18.79 8.77
N PRO A 560 21.84 19.65 7.86
CA PRO A 560 22.51 20.89 8.21
C PRO A 560 21.46 21.96 8.55
N TYR A 561 21.18 22.21 9.83
CA TYR A 561 20.14 23.11 10.31
C TYR A 561 20.72 24.27 11.11
N GLN A 562 20.38 25.52 10.74
CA GLN A 562 20.85 26.74 11.39
C GLN A 562 22.38 26.81 11.59
N GLY A 563 23.14 26.32 10.62
CA GLY A 563 24.62 26.32 10.66
C GLY A 563 25.21 25.23 11.57
N ARG A 564 24.43 24.23 11.98
CA ARG A 564 24.86 23.05 12.74
C ARG A 564 24.44 21.78 12.00
N TYR A 565 25.09 20.66 12.30
CA TYR A 565 24.66 19.35 11.81
C TYR A 565 23.82 18.69 12.89
N VAL A 566 22.52 18.56 12.63
CA VAL A 566 21.55 17.99 13.56
C VAL A 566 21.27 16.57 13.13
N GLN A 567 21.54 15.63 14.03
CA GLN A 567 21.19 14.22 13.88
C GLN A 567 20.00 13.92 14.79
N THR A 568 19.02 13.20 14.24
CA THR A 568 17.98 12.54 15.03
C THR A 568 18.43 11.10 15.30
N PRO A 569 18.61 10.69 16.57
CA PRO A 569 19.16 9.37 16.90
C PRO A 569 18.12 8.23 16.77
N ALA A 570 16.83 8.55 16.69
CA ALA A 570 15.70 7.62 16.72
C ALA A 570 14.63 8.01 15.70
N SER A 571 13.57 7.20 15.55
CA SER A 571 12.42 7.55 14.68
C SER A 571 11.67 8.81 15.16
N TYR A 572 11.84 9.18 16.43
CA TYR A 572 11.37 10.45 16.95
C TYR A 572 12.11 11.63 16.27
N GLY A 573 11.38 12.41 15.47
CA GLY A 573 11.95 13.52 14.68
C GLY A 573 12.15 13.20 13.19
N SER A 574 11.81 11.98 12.76
CA SER A 574 11.83 11.56 11.35
C SER A 574 10.72 12.19 10.51
N ASP A 575 9.64 12.67 11.14
CA ASP A 575 8.59 13.41 10.45
C ASP A 575 9.14 14.76 9.96
N MET A 576 9.06 14.98 8.66
CA MET A 576 9.60 16.17 8.01
C MET A 576 8.80 17.43 8.31
N ASP A 577 7.54 17.32 8.76
CA ASP A 577 6.72 18.45 9.20
C ASP A 577 7.30 19.19 10.42
N TYR A 578 8.24 18.58 11.15
CA TYR A 578 8.88 19.21 12.30
C TYR A 578 10.01 20.17 11.90
N TRP A 579 10.43 20.18 10.63
CA TRP A 579 11.60 20.90 10.17
C TRP A 579 11.21 21.99 9.17
N ASP A 580 11.63 23.23 9.44
CA ASP A 580 11.50 24.33 8.48
C ASP A 580 12.62 24.27 7.43
N GLY A 581 12.24 24.03 6.17
CA GLY A 581 13.17 23.98 5.04
C GLY A 581 13.99 25.26 4.83
N GLU A 582 13.49 26.44 5.24
CA GLU A 582 14.25 27.71 5.16
C GLU A 582 15.46 27.75 6.10
N LEU A 583 15.46 26.92 7.14
CA LEU A 583 16.51 26.87 8.15
C LEU A 583 17.60 25.83 7.82
N ILE A 584 17.49 25.14 6.68
CA ILE A 584 18.54 24.25 6.17
C ILE A 584 19.71 25.08 5.62
N SER A 585 20.88 24.94 6.24
CA SER A 585 22.07 25.76 5.96
C SER A 585 23.01 25.22 4.89
N GLU A 586 22.87 23.95 4.47
CA GLU A 586 23.59 23.36 3.33
C GLU A 586 22.62 22.47 2.51
N ASN A 587 22.81 22.37 1.20
CA ASN A 587 21.85 21.73 0.28
C ASN A 587 21.97 20.20 0.21
N TRP A 588 21.92 19.52 1.36
CA TRP A 588 21.94 18.06 1.44
C TRP A 588 21.19 17.50 2.65
N LEU A 589 20.69 16.27 2.52
CA LEU A 589 20.10 15.44 3.57
C LEU A 589 20.72 14.04 3.53
N PHE A 590 20.86 13.40 4.69
CA PHE A 590 21.36 12.04 4.78
C PHE A 590 20.57 11.23 5.81
N SER A 591 20.31 9.97 5.53
CA SER A 591 19.58 9.03 6.36
C SER A 591 20.47 7.81 6.63
N ARG A 592 20.69 7.48 7.91
CA ARG A 592 21.55 6.36 8.31
C ARG A 592 20.68 5.14 8.66
N ASN A 593 20.32 4.39 7.62
CA ASN A 593 19.64 3.10 7.69
C ASN A 593 20.60 1.96 7.31
N ASP A 594 20.12 0.71 7.31
CA ASP A 594 20.91 -0.46 6.86
C ASP A 594 21.46 -0.26 5.45
N ILE A 595 20.67 0.40 4.60
CA ILE A 595 21.11 0.97 3.33
C ILE A 595 21.03 2.49 3.47
N PRO A 596 22.17 3.17 3.63
CA PRO A 596 22.17 4.62 3.80
C PRO A 596 21.62 5.32 2.56
N TRP A 597 20.87 6.37 2.80
CA TRP A 597 20.27 7.18 1.77
C TRP A 597 20.77 8.62 1.87
N GLY A 598 21.00 9.27 0.73
CA GLY A 598 21.41 10.66 0.69
C GLY A 598 20.78 11.40 -0.48
N MET A 599 20.46 12.68 -0.29
CA MET A 599 20.02 13.57 -1.36
C MET A 599 20.75 14.92 -1.27
N CYS A 600 21.25 15.43 -2.39
CA CYS A 600 21.81 16.78 -2.47
C CYS A 600 21.38 17.50 -3.74
N TRP A 601 21.30 18.83 -3.65
CA TRP A 601 20.76 19.68 -4.71
C TRP A 601 21.54 21.00 -4.87
N PRO A 602 21.36 21.74 -5.98
CA PRO A 602 22.05 23.01 -6.20
C PRO A 602 21.61 24.13 -5.25
N GLU A 603 22.50 25.10 -4.99
CA GLU A 603 22.27 26.20 -4.03
C GLU A 603 21.12 27.14 -4.42
N GLU A 604 20.75 27.21 -5.71
CA GLU A 604 19.64 28.02 -6.21
C GLU A 604 18.23 27.45 -5.92
N TYR A 605 18.14 26.27 -5.31
CA TYR A 605 16.87 25.67 -4.93
C TYR A 605 16.56 25.89 -3.45
N ARG A 606 15.30 26.23 -3.21
CA ARG A 606 14.68 26.18 -1.89
C ARG A 606 14.06 24.80 -1.70
N ILE A 607 14.33 24.17 -0.56
CA ILE A 607 13.63 22.94 -0.16
C ILE A 607 12.38 23.28 0.63
N ASP A 608 11.32 22.56 0.34
CA ASP A 608 10.07 22.53 1.06
C ASP A 608 9.86 21.11 1.62
N LEU A 609 9.59 21.02 2.91
CA LEU A 609 9.45 19.75 3.64
C LEU A 609 7.99 19.60 4.04
N GLN A 610 7.31 18.56 3.53
CA GLN A 610 5.87 18.34 3.72
C GLN A 610 5.60 16.87 4.09
N GLY A 611 5.73 16.53 5.38
CA GLY A 611 5.37 15.26 5.99
C GLY A 611 6.00 14.03 5.32
N TRP A 612 5.28 13.48 4.34
CA TRP A 612 5.67 12.29 3.55
C TRP A 612 6.43 12.62 2.25
N HIS A 613 6.52 13.88 1.84
CA HIS A 613 7.20 14.32 0.62
C HIS A 613 8.01 15.60 0.81
N MET A 614 8.96 15.82 -0.10
CA MET A 614 9.78 17.03 -0.17
C MET A 614 9.68 17.62 -1.56
N SER A 615 9.79 18.93 -1.70
CA SER A 615 9.88 19.57 -3.01
C SER A 615 11.01 20.59 -3.08
N LEU A 616 11.69 20.63 -4.24
CA LEU A 616 12.75 21.58 -4.53
C LEU A 616 12.23 22.61 -5.53
N GLU A 617 12.20 23.86 -5.12
CA GLU A 617 11.69 24.98 -5.91
C GLU A 617 12.78 25.93 -6.37
N THR A 618 12.69 26.40 -7.61
CA THR A 618 13.56 27.48 -8.11
C THR A 618 12.85 28.35 -9.15
N SER A 619 13.35 29.58 -9.34
CA SER A 619 12.85 30.49 -10.37
C SER A 619 13.43 30.15 -11.74
N LEU A 620 12.57 30.01 -12.75
CA LEU A 620 12.98 29.81 -14.14
C LEU A 620 13.76 31.01 -14.67
N GLY A 621 13.66 32.17 -14.02
CA GLY A 621 14.17 33.43 -14.52
C GLY A 621 13.54 33.79 -15.87
N ILE A 622 14.29 34.53 -16.69
CA ILE A 622 13.82 34.92 -18.02
C ILE A 622 14.36 33.95 -19.06
N LEU A 623 13.46 33.30 -19.81
CA LEU A 623 13.83 32.45 -20.94
C LEU A 623 13.74 33.25 -22.25
N GLU A 624 14.88 33.41 -22.91
CA GLU A 624 14.97 34.05 -24.23
C GLU A 624 14.28 33.19 -25.31
N PRO A 625 13.89 33.78 -26.45
CA PRO A 625 13.31 33.05 -27.58
C PRO A 625 14.18 31.85 -27.98
N HIS A 626 13.61 30.66 -28.09
CA HIS A 626 14.34 29.41 -28.39
C HIS A 626 15.46 29.05 -27.40
N GLY A 627 15.54 29.76 -26.28
CA GLY A 627 16.50 29.54 -25.23
C GLY A 627 16.22 28.24 -24.47
N LYS A 628 17.31 27.59 -24.06
CA LYS A 628 17.30 26.39 -23.22
C LYS A 628 17.94 26.69 -21.88
N ARG A 629 17.41 26.10 -20.82
CA ARG A 629 18.00 26.16 -19.49
C ARG A 629 17.86 24.81 -18.79
N THR A 630 18.96 24.34 -18.21
CA THR A 630 19.02 23.11 -17.42
C THR A 630 18.95 23.44 -15.93
N PHE A 631 18.31 22.55 -15.19
CA PHE A 631 17.93 22.65 -13.80
C PHE A 631 18.36 21.36 -13.09
N GLY A 632 19.01 21.48 -11.93
CA GLY A 632 19.72 20.38 -11.28
C GLY A 632 21.25 20.49 -11.49
N PRO A 633 22.02 19.39 -11.46
CA PRO A 633 21.57 18.03 -11.14
C PRO A 633 21.18 17.86 -9.68
N PHE A 634 20.15 17.05 -9.45
CA PHE A 634 19.85 16.47 -8.15
C PHE A 634 20.53 15.10 -8.07
N TYR A 635 21.19 14.82 -6.94
CA TYR A 635 21.78 13.51 -6.70
C TYR A 635 21.03 12.81 -5.58
N ILE A 636 20.72 11.54 -5.80
CA ILE A 636 20.17 10.62 -4.80
C ILE A 636 21.13 9.43 -4.72
N THR A 637 21.45 8.96 -3.53
CA THR A 637 22.34 7.81 -3.34
C THR A 637 21.66 6.76 -2.50
N CYS A 638 21.62 5.52 -2.97
CA CYS A 638 21.05 4.38 -2.26
C CYS A 638 22.17 3.36 -1.98
N GLY A 639 22.80 3.44 -0.82
CA GLY A 639 23.92 2.59 -0.41
C GLY A 639 25.30 3.00 -0.92
N SER A 640 25.40 4.04 -1.75
CA SER A 640 26.68 4.48 -2.36
C SER A 640 27.66 5.12 -1.36
N PHE A 641 27.16 5.69 -0.25
CA PHE A 641 27.95 6.34 0.79
C PHE A 641 27.56 5.76 2.15
N THR A 642 28.54 5.36 2.96
CA THR A 642 28.26 4.72 4.26
C THR A 642 28.19 5.71 5.42
N ASP A 643 28.83 6.87 5.27
CA ASP A 643 28.83 7.93 6.29
C ASP A 643 28.47 9.30 5.70
N TRP A 644 27.73 10.08 6.49
CA TRP A 644 27.23 11.40 6.09
C TRP A 644 28.36 12.40 5.81
N LYS A 645 29.57 12.21 6.37
CA LYS A 645 30.71 13.08 6.06
C LYS A 645 31.23 12.82 4.65
N GLU A 646 31.21 11.57 4.19
CA GLU A 646 31.55 11.21 2.82
C GLU A 646 30.52 11.80 1.85
N PHE A 647 29.24 11.64 2.20
CA PHE A 647 28.15 12.21 1.42
C PHE A 647 28.19 13.74 1.38
N ARG A 648 28.44 14.42 2.52
CA ARG A 648 28.64 15.87 2.57
C ARG A 648 29.85 16.29 1.73
N ALA A 649 30.97 15.58 1.83
CA ALA A 649 32.16 15.87 1.03
C ALA A 649 31.86 15.75 -0.48
N PHE A 650 31.07 14.76 -0.88
CA PHE A 650 30.53 14.65 -2.24
C PHE A 650 29.62 15.84 -2.60
N ALA A 651 28.62 16.15 -1.77
CA ALA A 651 27.67 17.23 -1.98
C ALA A 651 28.34 18.62 -2.07
N ARG A 652 29.39 18.85 -1.27
CA ARG A 652 30.16 20.10 -1.21
C ARG A 652 31.38 20.12 -2.13
N LYS A 653 31.77 18.97 -2.69
CA LYS A 653 33.01 18.78 -3.47
C LYS A 653 34.28 19.09 -2.65
N GLU A 654 34.33 18.62 -1.41
CA GLU A 654 35.41 18.82 -0.42
C GLU A 654 36.16 17.49 -0.11
N ALA A 655 37.31 17.55 0.59
CA ALA A 655 38.12 16.37 0.94
C ALA A 655 37.69 15.72 2.27
N LEU A 656 37.90 14.40 2.40
CA LEU A 656 37.35 13.51 3.44
C LEU A 656 38.37 13.23 4.58
N PRO A 657 38.00 13.18 5.88
CA PRO A 657 38.85 12.69 6.99
C PRO A 657 38.57 11.23 7.41
N ALA A 658 39.59 10.46 7.89
CA ALA A 658 39.59 8.98 8.02
C ALA A 658 39.25 8.34 9.41
N ASP A 659 38.90 7.02 9.38
CA ASP A 659 38.84 5.92 10.40
C ASP A 659 37.47 5.61 11.10
N LEU A 660 36.95 4.38 11.39
CA LEU A 660 37.31 2.93 11.32
C LEU A 660 36.04 2.03 11.63
N SER A 661 36.11 0.68 11.51
CA SER A 661 35.03 -0.32 11.79
C SER A 661 35.41 -1.46 12.78
N LEU A 662 34.46 -2.33 13.21
CA LEU A 662 34.63 -3.52 14.10
C LEU A 662 33.90 -4.80 13.61
N THR A 663 34.28 -5.98 14.14
CA THR A 663 33.74 -7.34 13.80
C THR A 663 33.94 -8.35 14.96
N ASP A 664 32.98 -9.26 15.22
CA ASP A 664 33.03 -10.31 16.27
C ASP A 664 33.00 -11.76 15.72
N HIS A 665 33.34 -12.77 16.55
CA HIS A 665 33.80 -14.11 16.09
C HIS A 665 33.47 -15.35 16.95
N LEU A 666 32.87 -15.20 18.14
CA LEU A 666 32.56 -16.27 19.11
C LEU A 666 31.05 -16.54 19.16
N GLU A 667 30.62 -17.81 19.17
CA GLU A 667 29.20 -18.21 19.23
C GLU A 667 28.89 -19.06 20.47
N LEU A 668 27.68 -18.87 21.03
CA LEU A 668 27.09 -19.69 22.09
C LEU A 668 25.97 -20.58 21.52
N VAL A 669 26.09 -21.89 21.73
CA VAL A 669 25.11 -22.91 21.33
C VAL A 669 24.50 -23.56 22.56
N VAL A 670 23.18 -23.42 22.76
CA VAL A 670 22.46 -24.10 23.85
C VAL A 670 21.57 -25.19 23.27
N SER A 671 21.65 -26.41 23.79
CA SER A 671 20.82 -27.57 23.40
C SER A 671 20.68 -27.74 21.87
N GLU A 672 21.80 -27.72 21.15
CA GLU A 672 21.84 -27.79 19.67
C GLU A 672 21.01 -26.69 18.95
N HIS A 673 20.91 -25.51 19.56
CA HIS A 673 20.09 -24.36 19.15
C HIS A 673 18.57 -24.56 19.32
N ASN A 674 18.14 -25.46 20.21
CA ASN A 674 16.74 -25.53 20.63
C ASN A 674 16.52 -24.71 21.91
N PRO A 675 15.74 -23.62 21.88
CA PRO A 675 15.46 -22.82 23.07
C PRO A 675 14.48 -23.50 24.04
N PHE A 676 13.81 -24.60 23.65
CA PHE A 676 12.85 -25.32 24.49
C PHE A 676 13.47 -26.58 25.08
N ILE A 677 13.35 -26.75 26.41
CA ILE A 677 13.99 -27.83 27.16
C ILE A 677 12.93 -28.81 27.69
N ASP A 678 12.92 -30.04 27.16
CA ASP A 678 12.01 -31.15 27.55
C ASP A 678 12.73 -32.24 28.39
N SER A 679 13.92 -31.93 28.91
CA SER A 679 14.74 -32.85 29.69
C SER A 679 15.16 -32.26 31.03
N ASP A 680 15.36 -33.10 32.05
CA ASP A 680 15.79 -32.68 33.39
C ASP A 680 17.15 -31.95 33.43
N LYS A 681 17.91 -32.04 32.34
CA LYS A 681 19.21 -31.37 32.12
C LYS A 681 19.32 -30.86 30.70
N PHE A 682 20.13 -29.82 30.50
CA PHE A 682 20.45 -29.29 29.18
C PHE A 682 21.93 -28.93 29.05
N GLU A 683 22.44 -28.98 27.82
CA GLU A 683 23.85 -28.78 27.50
C GLU A 683 24.07 -27.38 26.88
N VAL A 684 25.17 -26.75 27.26
CA VAL A 684 25.59 -25.42 26.77
C VAL A 684 26.99 -25.55 26.19
N GLN A 685 27.18 -25.10 24.96
CA GLN A 685 28.46 -25.15 24.26
C GLN A 685 28.88 -23.77 23.77
N VAL A 686 30.18 -23.47 23.81
CA VAL A 686 30.77 -22.25 23.24
C VAL A 686 31.71 -22.67 22.12
N LYS A 687 31.64 -22.02 20.96
CA LYS A 687 32.42 -22.37 19.77
C LYS A 687 33.13 -21.15 19.18
N GLU A 688 34.43 -21.33 18.89
CA GLU A 688 35.29 -20.34 18.21
C GLU A 688 35.34 -20.66 16.71
N TYR A 689 35.06 -19.66 15.86
CA TYR A 689 35.07 -19.80 14.39
C TYR A 689 36.32 -19.24 13.72
N LYS A 690 37.17 -18.49 14.44
CA LYS A 690 38.53 -18.17 13.98
C LYS A 690 39.39 -19.43 13.99
N GLN A 691 40.44 -19.44 13.16
CA GLN A 691 41.53 -20.41 13.29
C GLN A 691 42.42 -20.10 14.51
N GLN A 692 41.81 -20.07 15.70
CA GLN A 692 42.44 -19.79 16.98
C GLN A 692 41.89 -20.76 18.04
N TYR A 693 42.73 -21.13 19.01
CA TYR A 693 42.34 -21.98 20.14
C TYR A 693 41.80 -21.11 21.28
N LEU A 694 40.93 -21.68 22.13
CA LEU A 694 40.50 -21.05 23.36
C LEU A 694 41.70 -20.92 24.32
N ASP A 695 42.13 -19.69 24.64
CA ASP A 695 43.23 -19.41 25.57
C ASP A 695 42.82 -18.39 26.64
N GLY A 696 42.24 -18.88 27.73
CA GLY A 696 41.59 -18.08 28.75
C GLY A 696 40.67 -18.87 29.68
N GLU A 697 39.79 -18.18 30.39
CA GLU A 697 38.77 -18.78 31.27
C GLU A 697 37.37 -18.47 30.74
N LEU A 698 36.52 -19.48 30.63
CA LEU A 698 35.09 -19.35 30.33
C LEU A 698 34.30 -19.75 31.58
N THR A 699 33.31 -18.93 31.96
CA THR A 699 32.40 -19.20 33.08
C THR A 699 30.96 -19.23 32.58
N ALA A 700 30.30 -20.37 32.73
CA ALA A 700 28.88 -20.54 32.40
C ALA A 700 28.01 -20.43 33.66
N SER A 701 26.93 -19.66 33.61
CA SER A 701 26.01 -19.47 34.74
C SER A 701 24.56 -19.29 34.25
N LEU A 702 23.61 -19.48 35.17
CA LEU A 702 22.21 -19.11 34.99
C LEU A 702 21.96 -17.79 35.71
N GLU A 703 21.18 -16.88 35.12
CA GLU A 703 20.92 -15.56 35.71
C GLU A 703 20.21 -15.66 37.07
N SER A 704 19.35 -16.67 37.27
CA SER A 704 18.72 -16.92 38.58
C SER A 704 19.67 -17.46 39.65
N MET A 705 20.80 -18.07 39.27
CA MET A 705 21.79 -18.66 40.17
C MET A 705 23.23 -18.29 39.74
N PRO A 706 23.62 -17.01 39.89
CA PRO A 706 24.94 -16.54 39.44
C PRO A 706 26.09 -17.19 40.23
N ASP A 707 25.85 -17.57 41.48
CA ASP A 707 26.86 -18.17 42.37
C ASP A 707 27.14 -19.66 42.09
N SER A 708 26.34 -20.32 41.23
CA SER A 708 26.53 -21.72 40.83
C SER A 708 27.25 -21.88 39.48
N GLY A 709 28.02 -20.88 39.07
CA GLY A 709 28.72 -20.88 37.79
C GLY A 709 29.76 -22.01 37.65
N GLN A 710 29.83 -22.61 36.47
CA GLN A 710 30.82 -23.62 36.10
C GLN A 710 31.94 -22.93 35.31
N ALA A 711 33.15 -22.87 35.88
CA ALA A 711 34.31 -22.28 35.22
C ALA A 711 35.22 -23.36 34.62
N GLN A 712 35.66 -23.15 33.37
CA GLN A 712 36.67 -23.96 32.71
C GLN A 712 37.80 -23.06 32.20
N ARG A 713 39.04 -23.53 32.33
CA ARG A 713 40.23 -22.82 31.88
C ARG A 713 40.89 -23.60 30.74
N PHE A 714 41.33 -22.86 29.73
CA PHE A 714 41.92 -23.38 28.50
C PHE A 714 43.28 -22.71 28.29
N ALA A 715 44.22 -23.48 27.78
CA ALA A 715 45.53 -23.00 27.36
C ALA A 715 45.74 -23.34 25.88
N GLU A 716 46.51 -22.52 25.17
CA GLU A 716 46.78 -22.65 23.73
C GLU A 716 47.27 -24.06 23.33
N ASP A 717 48.02 -24.75 24.20
CA ASP A 717 48.57 -26.09 23.97
C ASP A 717 47.53 -27.21 24.04
N GLU A 718 46.30 -26.93 24.49
CA GLU A 718 45.19 -27.90 24.50
C GLU A 718 44.48 -28.03 23.14
N GLU A 719 44.78 -27.15 22.17
CA GLU A 719 44.20 -27.12 20.80
C GLU A 719 42.65 -27.16 20.74
N LYS A 720 41.97 -26.70 21.79
CA LYS A 720 40.50 -26.72 21.88
C LYS A 720 39.87 -25.50 21.21
N THR A 721 38.84 -25.74 20.41
CA THR A 721 38.00 -24.71 19.77
C THR A 721 36.56 -24.70 20.28
N GLU A 722 36.24 -25.58 21.23
CA GLU A 722 34.90 -25.75 21.81
C GLU A 722 34.98 -26.09 23.32
N SER A 723 33.93 -25.71 24.05
CA SER A 723 33.75 -26.01 25.48
C SER A 723 32.29 -26.36 25.76
N GLY A 724 32.03 -27.31 26.67
CA GLY A 724 30.69 -27.77 27.04
C GLY A 724 30.41 -27.73 28.55
N TYR A 725 29.17 -27.41 28.92
CA TYR A 725 28.64 -27.31 30.29
C TYR A 725 27.26 -27.96 30.37
N SER A 726 26.88 -28.47 31.54
CA SER A 726 25.59 -29.15 31.75
C SER A 726 24.86 -28.55 32.95
N PHE A 727 23.61 -28.12 32.78
CA PHE A 727 22.77 -27.53 33.83
C PHE A 727 21.51 -28.36 34.06
N ALA A 728 20.94 -28.29 35.26
CA ALA A 728 19.60 -28.81 35.53
C ALA A 728 18.54 -27.87 34.92
N ALA A 729 17.39 -28.42 34.51
CA ALA A 729 16.28 -27.62 34.02
C ALA A 729 15.81 -26.61 35.09
N PRO A 730 15.68 -25.32 34.75
CA PRO A 730 15.28 -24.30 35.71
C PRO A 730 13.81 -24.47 36.13
N GLU A 731 13.48 -24.13 37.38
CA GLU A 731 12.09 -24.10 37.86
C GLU A 731 11.28 -22.92 37.29
N LYS A 732 11.97 -21.90 36.77
CA LYS A 732 11.36 -20.74 36.12
C LYS A 732 10.93 -21.05 34.70
N SER A 733 9.84 -20.43 34.26
CA SER A 733 9.28 -20.54 32.92
C SER A 733 10.14 -19.92 31.81
N CYS A 734 11.10 -19.07 32.17
CA CYS A 734 12.09 -18.45 31.30
C CYS A 734 13.39 -18.24 32.10
N GLU A 735 14.53 -18.61 31.54
CA GLU A 735 15.85 -18.48 32.16
C GLU A 735 16.90 -18.02 31.15
N LEU A 736 17.86 -17.21 31.59
CA LEU A 736 18.95 -16.72 30.75
C LEU A 736 20.24 -17.47 31.09
N VAL A 737 20.83 -18.11 30.09
CA VAL A 737 22.17 -18.71 30.14
C VAL A 737 23.18 -17.61 29.80
N ARG A 738 24.19 -17.44 30.65
CA ARG A 738 25.26 -16.46 30.48
C ARG A 738 26.62 -17.15 30.44
N ILE A 739 27.43 -16.77 29.47
CA ILE A 739 28.85 -17.11 29.39
C ILE A 739 29.67 -15.84 29.52
N ASP A 740 30.57 -15.82 30.50
CA ASP A 740 31.58 -14.79 30.66
C ASP A 740 32.95 -15.37 30.29
N GLY A 741 33.58 -14.83 29.25
CA GLY A 741 34.93 -15.23 28.83
C GLY A 741 35.97 -14.17 29.20
N ARG A 742 37.05 -14.60 29.85
CA ARG A 742 38.22 -13.79 30.19
C ARG A 742 39.44 -14.35 29.47
N PHE A 743 39.78 -13.74 28.35
CA PHE A 743 40.94 -14.11 27.55
C PHE A 743 42.09 -13.13 27.81
N ALA A 744 43.31 -13.49 27.41
CA ALA A 744 44.48 -12.64 27.64
C ALA A 744 44.40 -11.27 26.94
N THR A 745 43.62 -11.17 25.85
CA THR A 745 43.53 -9.96 25.01
C THR A 745 42.21 -9.21 25.12
N HIS A 746 41.15 -9.82 25.65
CA HIS A 746 39.81 -9.24 25.72
C HIS A 746 38.90 -10.02 26.69
N GLU A 747 37.76 -9.43 27.04
CA GLU A 747 36.65 -10.11 27.71
C GLU A 747 35.47 -10.23 26.73
N THR A 748 34.65 -11.27 26.88
CA THR A 748 33.43 -11.49 26.08
C THR A 748 32.26 -11.91 26.96
N HIS A 749 31.06 -11.59 26.52
CA HIS A 749 29.81 -11.95 27.18
C HIS A 749 28.84 -12.51 26.14
N LEU A 750 28.44 -13.77 26.28
CA LEU A 750 27.46 -14.42 25.42
C LEU A 750 26.22 -14.77 26.23
N ARG A 751 25.03 -14.69 25.61
CA ARG A 751 23.75 -14.94 26.26
C ARG A 751 22.83 -15.74 25.36
N SER A 752 22.00 -16.60 25.95
CA SER A 752 20.97 -17.35 25.25
C SER A 752 19.81 -17.64 26.19
N VAL A 753 18.57 -17.53 25.71
CA VAL A 753 17.37 -17.79 26.50
C VAL A 753 16.96 -19.27 26.39
N VAL A 754 16.48 -19.84 27.50
CA VAL A 754 15.89 -21.18 27.53
C VAL A 754 14.52 -21.17 28.19
N PHE A 755 13.61 -21.99 27.66
CA PHE A 755 12.23 -22.16 28.10
C PHE A 755 11.97 -23.62 28.48
N PRO A 756 11.84 -23.96 29.76
CA PRO A 756 11.46 -25.31 30.16
C PRO A 756 10.03 -25.65 29.72
N VAL A 757 9.86 -26.77 29.05
CA VAL A 757 8.54 -27.29 28.68
C VAL A 757 7.95 -27.97 29.91
N GLY A 758 6.76 -27.52 30.32
CA GLY A 758 6.08 -28.08 31.49
C GLY A 758 5.55 -29.49 31.23
N PRO A 759 5.41 -30.34 32.27
CA PRO A 759 4.89 -31.72 32.13
C PRO A 759 3.38 -31.80 31.81
N GLY A 760 2.72 -30.65 31.65
CA GLY A 760 1.28 -30.54 31.36
C GLY A 760 0.93 -30.75 29.88
N LYS A 761 -0.31 -30.42 29.52
CA LYS A 761 -0.78 -30.38 28.12
C LYS A 761 -1.43 -29.03 27.84
N VAL A 762 -1.49 -28.64 26.57
CA VAL A 762 -2.33 -27.51 26.16
C VAL A 762 -3.79 -27.98 26.20
N LEU A 763 -4.61 -27.31 27.00
CA LEU A 763 -6.05 -27.52 27.03
C LEU A 763 -6.67 -26.91 25.78
N LEU A 764 -7.47 -27.69 25.06
CA LEU A 764 -8.11 -27.31 23.81
C LEU A 764 -9.62 -27.52 23.97
N GLU A 765 -10.41 -26.44 23.92
CA GLU A 765 -11.86 -26.50 24.13
C GLU A 765 -12.62 -25.53 23.23
N THR A 766 -13.85 -25.89 22.86
CA THR A 766 -14.79 -24.97 22.20
C THR A 766 -15.86 -24.53 23.19
N ALA A 767 -16.24 -23.26 23.12
CA ALA A 767 -17.30 -22.67 23.94
C ALA A 767 -18.19 -21.77 23.09
N GLU A 768 -19.41 -21.50 23.55
CA GLU A 768 -20.26 -20.45 22.97
C GLU A 768 -20.09 -19.18 23.81
N GLU A 769 -19.56 -18.12 23.22
CA GLU A 769 -19.46 -16.81 23.88
C GLU A 769 -20.17 -15.76 23.04
N LYS A 770 -21.10 -15.02 23.67
CA LYS A 770 -21.88 -13.95 23.03
C LYS A 770 -22.55 -14.37 21.70
N GLY A 771 -23.00 -15.63 21.63
CA GLY A 771 -23.72 -16.18 20.48
C GLY A 771 -22.86 -16.66 19.31
N GLN A 772 -21.53 -16.78 19.50
CA GLN A 772 -20.61 -17.32 18.49
C GLN A 772 -19.80 -18.47 19.07
N GLN A 773 -19.42 -19.43 18.21
CA GLN A 773 -18.52 -20.52 18.59
C GLN A 773 -17.07 -20.00 18.70
N VAL A 774 -16.48 -20.16 19.88
CA VAL A 774 -15.12 -19.74 20.23
C VAL A 774 -14.24 -20.96 20.45
N TYR A 775 -13.06 -20.95 19.86
CA TYR A 775 -11.99 -21.92 20.05
C TYR A 775 -11.00 -21.36 21.06
N ILE A 776 -10.65 -22.16 22.06
CA ILE A 776 -9.82 -21.74 23.19
C ILE A 776 -8.65 -22.72 23.32
N ALA A 777 -7.43 -22.18 23.44
CA ALA A 777 -6.26 -22.94 23.82
C ALA A 777 -5.60 -22.31 25.05
N ASP A 778 -5.25 -23.12 26.05
CA ASP A 778 -4.69 -22.69 27.33
C ASP A 778 -3.54 -23.61 27.74
N ASN A 779 -2.35 -23.04 27.98
CA ASN A 779 -1.16 -23.81 28.38
C ASN A 779 -0.74 -23.57 29.84
N GLY A 780 -1.57 -22.89 30.63
CA GLY A 780 -1.31 -22.45 32.00
C GLY A 780 -0.94 -20.96 32.06
N PRO A 781 0.24 -20.54 31.59
CA PRO A 781 0.61 -19.13 31.55
C PRO A 781 -0.23 -18.31 30.57
N LEU A 782 -0.50 -18.87 29.37
CA LEU A 782 -1.19 -18.19 28.29
C LEU A 782 -2.53 -18.84 27.98
N ARG A 783 -3.54 -18.00 27.70
CA ARG A 783 -4.83 -18.41 27.17
C ARG A 783 -5.19 -17.57 25.96
N ILE A 784 -5.49 -18.22 24.84
CA ILE A 784 -5.80 -17.61 23.55
C ILE A 784 -7.21 -17.99 23.07
N LYS A 785 -7.86 -17.09 22.33
CA LYS A 785 -9.19 -17.34 21.75
C LYS A 785 -9.35 -16.87 20.31
N ALA A 786 -10.11 -17.63 19.53
CA ALA A 786 -10.47 -17.31 18.15
C ALA A 786 -11.93 -17.66 17.84
N ALA A 787 -12.56 -16.90 16.93
CA ALA A 787 -13.92 -17.14 16.48
C ALA A 787 -14.00 -16.93 14.95
N PRO A 788 -14.09 -17.99 14.13
CA PRO A 788 -14.03 -17.87 12.67
C PRO A 788 -15.21 -17.06 12.10
N GLU A 789 -16.38 -17.10 12.76
CA GLU A 789 -17.55 -16.30 12.40
C GLU A 789 -17.32 -14.80 12.61
N PHE A 790 -16.49 -14.42 13.60
CA PHE A 790 -16.12 -13.03 13.87
C PHE A 790 -15.04 -12.54 12.92
N SER A 791 -13.91 -13.23 12.79
CA SER A 791 -12.78 -12.77 11.98
C SER A 791 -11.78 -13.91 11.81
N PRO A 792 -11.01 -13.99 10.70
CA PRO A 792 -9.84 -14.85 10.64
C PRO A 792 -8.66 -14.23 11.42
N SER A 793 -8.87 -13.85 12.67
CA SER A 793 -7.84 -13.30 13.56
C SER A 793 -8.00 -13.85 14.98
N LEU A 794 -6.88 -13.95 15.71
CA LEU A 794 -6.89 -14.26 17.13
C LEU A 794 -7.32 -13.01 17.91
N PHE A 795 -8.52 -13.03 18.50
CA PHE A 795 -9.10 -11.84 19.11
C PHE A 795 -8.71 -11.65 20.59
N SER A 796 -8.12 -12.66 21.23
CA SER A 796 -7.74 -12.63 22.66
C SER A 796 -6.42 -13.37 22.90
N LEU A 797 -5.52 -12.73 23.65
CA LEU A 797 -4.29 -13.30 24.18
C LEU A 797 -4.10 -12.78 25.61
N SER A 798 -4.33 -13.66 26.58
CA SER A 798 -4.15 -13.34 27.98
C SER A 798 -2.95 -14.06 28.57
N SER A 799 -2.13 -13.33 29.35
CA SER A 799 -1.07 -13.88 30.19
C SER A 799 -1.49 -13.75 31.64
N HIS A 800 -1.50 -14.86 32.38
CA HIS A 800 -1.92 -14.91 33.79
C HIS A 800 -3.26 -14.20 34.07
N GLY A 801 -4.21 -14.30 33.13
CA GLY A 801 -5.53 -13.70 33.21
C GLY A 801 -5.61 -12.22 32.79
N GLN A 802 -4.49 -11.57 32.47
CA GLN A 802 -4.44 -10.21 31.95
C GLN A 802 -4.48 -10.24 30.43
N GLU A 803 -5.45 -9.55 29.82
CA GLU A 803 -5.60 -9.44 28.36
C GLU A 803 -4.67 -8.37 27.76
N TRP A 804 -4.10 -8.69 26.60
CA TRP A 804 -3.09 -7.87 25.92
C TRP A 804 -3.53 -7.31 24.57
N LEU A 805 -4.57 -7.88 23.95
CA LEU A 805 -5.05 -7.45 22.64
C LEU A 805 -6.26 -6.53 22.74
N ALA A 806 -6.31 -5.52 21.88
CA ALA A 806 -7.52 -4.76 21.64
C ALA A 806 -8.40 -5.52 20.64
N THR A 807 -9.71 -5.60 20.91
CA THR A 807 -10.66 -6.28 20.01
C THR A 807 -12.05 -5.67 20.11
N SER A 808 -12.82 -5.76 19.02
CA SER A 808 -14.24 -5.43 18.97
C SER A 808 -15.18 -6.63 19.20
N PHE A 809 -14.63 -7.83 19.45
CA PHE A 809 -15.42 -9.06 19.60
C PHE A 809 -16.62 -8.89 20.57
N PRO A 810 -17.86 -9.19 20.13
CA PRO A 810 -18.20 -10.02 18.98
C PRO A 810 -18.64 -9.23 17.73
N GLU A 811 -18.72 -7.91 17.79
CA GLU A 811 -19.29 -7.07 16.74
C GLU A 811 -18.20 -6.31 15.99
N ARG A 812 -18.28 -6.33 14.66
CA ARG A 812 -17.37 -5.56 13.81
C ARG A 812 -17.86 -4.12 13.71
N GLY A 813 -16.94 -3.17 13.73
CA GLY A 813 -17.28 -1.78 13.54
C GLY A 813 -16.06 -0.93 13.18
N PRO A 814 -16.25 0.33 12.77
CA PRO A 814 -15.14 1.23 12.50
C PRO A 814 -14.37 1.60 13.77
N LYS A 815 -13.05 1.75 13.68
CA LYS A 815 -12.18 2.32 14.74
C LYS A 815 -10.98 3.00 14.10
N SER A 816 -10.71 4.27 14.43
CA SER A 816 -9.67 5.10 13.80
C SER A 816 -9.72 5.04 12.26
N TRP A 817 -8.74 4.38 11.64
CA TRP A 817 -8.58 4.29 10.18
C TRP A 817 -9.31 3.08 9.57
N TRP A 818 -9.57 2.05 10.37
CA TRP A 818 -10.04 0.74 9.92
C TRP A 818 -11.56 0.63 9.97
N ASN A 819 -12.15 0.00 8.95
CA ASN A 819 -13.54 -0.39 8.92
C ASN A 819 -13.74 -1.55 7.91
N PRO A 820 -14.28 -2.71 8.32
CA PRO A 820 -14.52 -3.11 9.70
C PRO A 820 -13.19 -3.32 10.45
N TRP A 821 -13.12 -2.85 11.69
CA TRP A 821 -12.03 -3.14 12.61
C TRP A 821 -12.42 -4.31 13.54
N THR A 822 -11.54 -5.32 13.61
CA THR A 822 -11.70 -6.53 14.44
C THR A 822 -10.75 -6.57 15.63
N GLY A 823 -9.61 -5.87 15.51
CA GLY A 823 -8.49 -5.99 16.43
C GLY A 823 -7.84 -7.38 16.41
N GLY A 824 -7.11 -7.71 17.47
CA GLY A 824 -6.41 -8.99 17.63
C GLY A 824 -5.10 -9.10 16.84
N ILE A 825 -4.69 -10.34 16.59
CA ILE A 825 -3.54 -10.70 15.74
C ILE A 825 -4.09 -11.34 14.46
N GLY A 826 -3.85 -10.73 13.30
CA GLY A 826 -4.32 -11.24 12.01
C GLY A 826 -3.37 -10.88 10.87
N ASN A 827 -3.59 -11.48 9.71
CA ASN A 827 -2.77 -11.23 8.53
C ASN A 827 -3.56 -10.55 7.42
N ILE A 828 -2.87 -9.69 6.67
CA ILE A 828 -3.38 -8.98 5.50
C ILE A 828 -2.41 -9.17 4.35
N ILE A 829 -2.95 -9.49 3.17
CA ILE A 829 -2.22 -9.42 1.91
C ILE A 829 -2.62 -8.14 1.20
N ALA A 830 -1.64 -7.42 0.62
CA ALA A 830 -1.92 -6.17 -0.08
C ALA A 830 -3.03 -6.34 -1.13
N GLU A 831 -3.94 -5.37 -1.24
CA GLU A 831 -5.13 -5.38 -2.13
C GLU A 831 -6.23 -6.40 -1.77
N LEU A 832 -6.22 -6.97 -0.56
CA LEU A 832 -7.37 -7.69 0.00
C LEU A 832 -7.83 -6.98 1.27
N ASN A 833 -8.84 -6.11 1.16
CA ASN A 833 -9.31 -5.33 2.31
C ASN A 833 -10.14 -6.17 3.30
N SER A 834 -10.37 -5.62 4.49
CA SER A 834 -11.11 -6.30 5.56
C SER A 834 -12.57 -6.63 5.19
N PHE A 835 -13.26 -5.80 4.38
CA PHE A 835 -14.63 -6.06 3.91
C PHE A 835 -14.70 -7.28 2.97
N SER A 836 -13.71 -7.46 2.10
CA SER A 836 -13.61 -8.60 1.20
C SER A 836 -13.25 -9.86 1.97
N LEU A 837 -12.28 -9.79 2.88
CA LEU A 837 -11.85 -10.92 3.70
C LEU A 837 -12.99 -11.51 4.56
N ILE A 838 -13.85 -10.66 5.16
CA ILE A 838 -14.98 -11.16 5.97
C ILE A 838 -16.11 -11.79 5.14
N LYS A 839 -16.12 -11.61 3.81
CA LYS A 839 -17.07 -12.27 2.91
C LYS A 839 -16.62 -13.70 2.57
N GLU A 840 -15.35 -14.02 2.75
CA GLU A 840 -14.78 -15.34 2.43
C GLU A 840 -15.16 -16.39 3.48
N GLU A 841 -15.03 -17.66 3.08
CA GLU A 841 -15.22 -18.79 3.97
C GLU A 841 -14.07 -18.86 4.98
N ARG A 842 -14.42 -19.06 6.25
CA ARG A 842 -13.49 -19.02 7.37
C ARG A 842 -13.78 -20.18 8.30
N THR A 843 -12.74 -20.89 8.71
CA THR A 843 -12.85 -22.07 9.56
C THR A 843 -11.82 -22.03 10.68
N ALA A 844 -12.10 -22.77 11.75
CA ALA A 844 -11.19 -22.94 12.87
C ALA A 844 -11.12 -24.42 13.27
N SER A 845 -9.93 -24.88 13.62
CA SER A 845 -9.71 -26.21 14.19
C SER A 845 -8.57 -26.18 15.20
N PHE A 846 -8.45 -27.23 16.01
CA PHE A 846 -7.23 -27.46 16.77
C PHE A 846 -6.19 -28.15 15.90
N VAL A 847 -4.91 -27.98 16.25
CA VAL A 847 -3.80 -28.50 15.44
C VAL A 847 -2.58 -28.82 16.29
N HIS A 848 -1.77 -29.74 15.78
CA HIS A 848 -0.42 -30.04 16.23
C HIS A 848 0.59 -29.81 15.10
N LEU A 849 1.69 -29.10 15.38
CA LEU A 849 2.76 -28.85 14.41
C LEU A 849 4.12 -29.11 15.02
N VAL A 850 5.00 -29.75 14.26
CA VAL A 850 6.39 -30.01 14.65
C VAL A 850 7.30 -29.02 13.93
N ASP A 851 8.18 -28.36 14.69
CA ASP A 851 9.16 -27.43 14.14
C ASP A 851 10.46 -28.13 13.68
N ASN A 852 11.36 -27.37 13.07
CA ASN A 852 12.69 -27.82 12.64
C ASN A 852 13.61 -28.29 13.77
N ARG A 853 13.23 -28.11 15.04
CA ARG A 853 13.93 -28.59 16.24
C ARG A 853 13.19 -29.71 16.96
N GLN A 854 12.15 -30.27 16.33
CA GLN A 854 11.32 -31.38 16.82
C GLN A 854 10.43 -31.03 18.04
N ASN A 855 10.20 -29.75 18.34
CA ASN A 855 9.21 -29.38 19.37
C ASN A 855 7.79 -29.57 18.82
N VAL A 856 6.91 -30.16 19.63
CA VAL A 856 5.52 -30.45 19.25
C VAL A 856 4.59 -29.37 19.81
N TRP A 857 4.23 -28.43 18.95
CA TRP A 857 3.35 -27.31 19.28
C TRP A 857 1.88 -27.69 19.16
N GLN A 858 1.02 -27.11 20.00
CA GLN A 858 -0.44 -27.33 19.97
C GLN A 858 -1.19 -26.01 20.03
N GLY A 859 -2.32 -25.87 19.34
CA GLY A 859 -3.12 -24.65 19.44
C GLY A 859 -4.23 -24.55 18.42
N ILE A 860 -4.49 -23.33 17.94
CA ILE A 860 -5.60 -23.01 17.05
C ILE A 860 -5.09 -22.77 15.63
N LYS A 861 -5.70 -23.43 14.65
CA LYS A 861 -5.58 -23.13 13.22
C LYS A 861 -6.81 -22.33 12.78
N LEU A 862 -6.61 -21.08 12.35
CA LEU A 862 -7.63 -20.29 11.65
C LEU A 862 -7.34 -20.31 10.16
N SER A 863 -8.34 -20.63 9.36
CA SER A 863 -8.18 -20.67 7.90
C SER A 863 -9.18 -19.78 7.22
N TYR A 864 -8.78 -19.20 6.08
CA TYR A 864 -9.71 -18.63 5.12
C TYR A 864 -9.35 -19.05 3.70
N ASP A 865 -10.40 -19.22 2.89
CA ASP A 865 -10.31 -19.65 1.51
C ASP A 865 -10.89 -18.55 0.62
N VAL A 866 -10.05 -17.94 -0.21
CA VAL A 866 -10.49 -16.86 -1.08
C VAL A 866 -11.16 -17.45 -2.32
N GLN A 867 -12.46 -17.22 -2.43
CA GLN A 867 -13.29 -17.68 -3.55
C GLN A 867 -14.00 -16.52 -4.25
N LYS A 868 -14.48 -15.55 -3.48
CA LYS A 868 -15.32 -14.45 -3.99
C LYS A 868 -14.48 -13.32 -4.55
N GLN A 869 -13.42 -12.92 -3.87
CA GLN A 869 -12.50 -11.89 -4.36
C GLN A 869 -11.75 -12.44 -5.58
N GLU A 870 -11.90 -11.76 -6.72
CA GLU A 870 -11.44 -12.29 -8.01
C GLU A 870 -9.93 -12.46 -8.04
N LYS A 871 -9.16 -11.44 -7.63
CA LYS A 871 -7.69 -11.40 -7.77
C LYS A 871 -7.01 -12.57 -7.05
N TYR A 872 -7.42 -12.88 -5.82
CA TYR A 872 -6.81 -13.93 -5.02
C TYR A 872 -7.61 -15.24 -4.98
N ARG A 873 -8.57 -15.43 -5.88
CA ARG A 873 -9.30 -16.71 -5.97
C ARG A 873 -8.33 -17.89 -6.07
N GLY A 874 -8.46 -18.85 -5.16
CA GLY A 874 -7.55 -20.01 -5.04
C GLY A 874 -6.43 -19.83 -4.00
N LEU A 875 -6.32 -18.68 -3.35
CA LEU A 875 -5.48 -18.49 -2.18
C LEU A 875 -6.16 -19.09 -0.95
N THR A 876 -5.44 -19.96 -0.25
CA THR A 876 -5.82 -20.44 1.07
C THR A 876 -4.73 -20.07 2.06
N CYS A 877 -5.14 -19.49 3.18
CA CYS A 877 -4.21 -19.09 4.24
C CYS A 877 -4.58 -19.82 5.53
N HIS A 878 -3.58 -20.46 6.13
CA HIS A 878 -3.71 -21.15 7.40
C HIS A 878 -2.85 -20.44 8.44
N GLN A 879 -3.52 -19.74 9.36
CA GLN A 879 -2.91 -19.02 10.47
C GLN A 879 -2.84 -19.93 11.68
N TYR A 880 -1.63 -20.16 12.17
CA TYR A 880 -1.36 -21.01 13.32
C TYR A 880 -1.06 -20.15 14.54
N TYR A 881 -1.76 -20.42 15.65
CA TYR A 881 -1.51 -19.82 16.96
C TYR A 881 -1.19 -20.94 17.93
N LEU A 882 0.08 -21.08 18.24
CA LEU A 882 0.68 -22.29 18.77
C LEU A 882 1.29 -22.04 20.15
N LEU A 883 1.07 -23.00 21.06
CA LEU A 883 1.56 -22.99 22.43
C LEU A 883 2.34 -24.29 22.71
N LEU A 884 3.31 -24.19 23.61
CA LEU A 884 3.94 -25.33 24.28
C LEU A 884 3.45 -25.42 25.73
N PRO A 885 3.30 -26.61 26.32
CA PRO A 885 2.84 -26.75 27.71
C PRO A 885 3.69 -25.96 28.70
N GLY A 886 3.07 -25.11 29.53
CA GLY A 886 3.77 -24.35 30.59
C GLY A 886 4.73 -23.25 30.12
N VAL A 887 4.87 -23.02 28.82
CA VAL A 887 5.81 -22.05 28.24
C VAL A 887 5.10 -20.71 27.99
N PRO A 888 5.65 -19.56 28.42
CA PRO A 888 5.03 -18.25 28.25
C PRO A 888 5.31 -17.65 26.85
N VAL A 889 5.20 -18.48 25.81
CA VAL A 889 5.47 -18.13 24.42
C VAL A 889 4.28 -18.51 23.55
N LEU A 890 3.69 -17.52 22.87
CA LEU A 890 2.81 -17.75 21.73
C LEU A 890 3.64 -17.69 20.44
N CYS A 891 3.54 -18.73 19.62
CA CYS A 891 4.11 -18.77 18.28
C CYS A 891 3.00 -18.54 17.24
N HIS A 892 3.17 -17.53 16.39
CA HIS A 892 2.31 -17.27 15.24
C HIS A 892 3.07 -17.50 13.93
N THR A 893 2.55 -18.34 13.04
CA THR A 893 3.09 -18.55 11.69
C THR A 893 1.94 -18.77 10.72
N VAL A 894 2.15 -18.49 9.44
CA VAL A 894 1.15 -18.67 8.40
C VAL A 894 1.68 -19.62 7.35
N GLU A 895 0.86 -20.60 6.98
CA GLU A 895 1.06 -21.37 5.75
C GLU A 895 0.17 -20.80 4.66
N ILE A 896 0.81 -20.44 3.55
CA ILE A 896 0.20 -19.84 2.38
C ILE A 896 0.17 -20.91 1.30
N VAL A 897 -1.03 -21.35 0.94
CA VAL A 897 -1.26 -22.26 -0.18
C VAL A 897 -1.68 -21.39 -1.37
N GLN A 898 -0.74 -21.18 -2.29
CA GLN A 898 -0.91 -20.26 -3.40
C GLN A 898 -1.37 -21.04 -4.63
N ASN A 899 -2.65 -20.94 -4.99
CA ASN A 899 -3.20 -21.47 -6.25
C ASN A 899 -3.95 -20.40 -7.05
N THR A 900 -3.44 -19.17 -7.07
CA THR A 900 -4.12 -18.05 -7.75
C THR A 900 -3.91 -18.04 -9.26
N GLY A 901 -3.09 -18.96 -9.79
CA GLY A 901 -2.75 -19.03 -11.21
C GLY A 901 -1.79 -17.92 -11.66
N THR A 902 -1.15 -17.22 -10.74
CA THR A 902 -0.21 -16.12 -10.98
C THR A 902 1.06 -16.30 -10.16
N TYR A 903 2.18 -15.74 -10.58
CA TYR A 903 3.37 -15.65 -9.73
C TYR A 903 3.26 -14.45 -8.78
N PHE A 904 3.52 -14.63 -7.47
CA PHE A 904 3.67 -13.50 -6.56
C PHE A 904 5.09 -12.97 -6.67
N ALA A 905 5.26 -11.74 -7.14
CA ALA A 905 6.54 -11.04 -7.23
C ALA A 905 6.56 -9.88 -6.23
N GLY A 906 7.39 -9.98 -5.19
CA GLY A 906 7.52 -8.94 -4.15
C GLY A 906 6.19 -8.59 -3.46
N LYS A 907 5.31 -9.58 -3.26
CA LYS A 907 3.94 -9.30 -2.81
C LYS A 907 3.91 -9.02 -1.31
N GLU A 908 3.53 -7.81 -0.92
CA GLU A 908 3.46 -7.42 0.50
C GLU A 908 2.45 -8.27 1.29
N TRP A 909 2.93 -8.77 2.42
CA TRP A 909 2.21 -9.55 3.42
C TRP A 909 2.48 -8.97 4.80
N SER A 910 1.43 -8.62 5.54
CA SER A 910 1.55 -8.03 6.87
C SER A 910 0.83 -8.85 7.94
N THR A 911 1.45 -8.95 9.12
CA THR A 911 0.81 -9.39 10.35
C THR A 911 0.52 -8.16 11.20
N GLU A 912 -0.75 -7.84 11.41
CA GLU A 912 -1.20 -6.72 12.27
C GLU A 912 -1.49 -7.23 13.69
N ILE A 913 -0.98 -6.51 14.69
CA ILE A 913 -1.08 -6.83 16.12
C ILE A 913 -1.66 -5.63 16.85
N PHE A 914 -2.97 -5.65 17.12
CA PHE A 914 -3.65 -4.56 17.83
C PHE A 914 -3.49 -4.69 19.35
N LEU A 915 -2.72 -3.77 19.92
CA LEU A 915 -2.36 -3.74 21.33
C LEU A 915 -3.46 -3.07 22.17
N ARG A 916 -3.79 -3.65 23.32
CA ARG A 916 -4.73 -3.05 24.27
C ARG A 916 -4.11 -1.84 24.96
N THR A 917 -4.58 -0.66 24.60
CA THR A 917 -4.28 0.62 25.26
C THR A 917 -5.40 1.09 26.21
N GLU A 918 -6.59 0.51 26.09
CA GLU A 918 -7.79 0.87 26.85
C GLU A 918 -7.83 0.09 28.19
N ASP A 919 -8.31 0.74 29.26
CA ASP A 919 -8.54 0.22 30.62
C ASP A 919 -7.37 0.21 31.61
N THR A 920 -6.32 1.01 31.40
CA THR A 920 -5.32 1.27 32.44
C THR A 920 -5.36 2.74 32.86
N ASP A 921 -5.55 3.02 34.16
CA ASP A 921 -5.31 4.35 34.76
C ASP A 921 -3.81 4.76 34.69
N GLU A 922 -2.98 3.95 34.01
CA GLU A 922 -1.53 4.06 33.92
C GLU A 922 -1.06 3.99 32.46
N GLU A 923 0.09 4.57 32.21
CA GLU A 923 0.69 4.68 30.88
C GLU A 923 1.23 3.33 30.39
N ILE A 924 0.77 2.88 29.22
CA ILE A 924 1.36 1.76 28.48
C ILE A 924 2.53 2.28 27.65
N TRP A 925 3.63 1.55 27.67
CA TRP A 925 4.85 1.90 26.96
C TRP A 925 5.27 0.81 25.98
N LEU A 926 5.99 1.24 24.95
CA LEU A 926 6.77 0.43 24.03
C LEU A 926 8.26 0.72 24.28
N LYS A 927 9.09 -0.31 24.39
CA LYS A 927 10.55 -0.22 24.41
C LYS A 927 11.15 -0.93 23.21
N THR A 928 12.18 -0.34 22.63
CA THR A 928 12.94 -0.89 21.50
C THR A 928 14.40 -0.41 21.59
N ALA A 929 15.27 -0.82 20.66
CA ALA A 929 16.65 -0.37 20.59
C ALA A 929 16.88 0.56 19.39
N GLY A 930 17.61 1.65 19.63
CA GLY A 930 18.12 2.53 18.57
C GLY A 930 19.31 1.91 17.84
N ALA A 931 19.80 2.61 16.81
CA ALA A 931 20.87 2.13 15.92
C ALA A 931 22.18 1.77 16.67
N ASN A 932 22.45 2.47 17.78
CA ASN A 932 23.67 2.30 18.56
C ASN A 932 23.44 1.46 19.82
N GLY A 933 22.30 0.74 19.89
CA GLY A 933 21.93 -0.11 21.01
C GLY A 933 21.34 0.62 22.21
N GLU A 934 21.09 1.93 22.13
CA GLU A 934 20.42 2.67 23.18
C GLU A 934 18.95 2.22 23.35
N GLU A 935 18.46 2.17 24.59
CA GLU A 935 17.06 1.86 24.85
C GLU A 935 16.19 3.08 24.55
N LEU A 936 15.22 2.90 23.66
CA LEU A 936 14.18 3.88 23.32
C LEU A 936 12.88 3.48 24.01
N CYS A 937 12.15 4.46 24.54
CA CYS A 937 10.88 4.23 25.24
C CYS A 937 9.81 5.23 24.77
N TYR A 938 8.71 4.68 24.27
CA TYR A 938 7.58 5.42 23.71
C TYR A 938 6.32 5.18 24.52
N LYS A 939 5.48 6.21 24.69
CA LYS A 939 4.18 6.09 25.36
C LYS A 939 3.08 5.87 24.32
N LEU A 940 2.25 4.85 24.51
CA LEU A 940 1.14 4.54 23.61
C LEU A 940 -0.15 5.22 24.09
N GLY A 941 -1.06 5.53 23.16
CA GLY A 941 -2.40 6.03 23.50
C GLY A 941 -2.51 7.54 23.84
N GLN A 942 -1.42 8.30 23.85
CA GLN A 942 -1.46 9.74 24.21
C GLN A 942 -1.62 10.69 23.02
N GLY A 943 -1.12 10.30 21.84
CA GLY A 943 -1.11 11.09 20.62
C GLY A 943 -0.57 10.26 19.46
N GLU A 944 -0.46 10.88 18.28
CA GLU A 944 0.09 10.21 17.10
C GLU A 944 1.58 9.90 17.26
N LEU A 945 1.94 8.66 16.94
CA LEU A 945 3.28 8.11 17.06
C LEU A 945 3.49 7.07 15.96
N SER A 946 4.62 7.17 15.26
CA SER A 946 5.12 6.16 14.34
C SER A 946 6.54 5.72 14.76
N VAL A 947 6.74 4.41 14.87
CA VAL A 947 8.00 3.76 15.29
C VAL A 947 8.39 2.76 14.19
N ALA A 948 9.65 2.75 13.77
CA ALA A 948 10.15 1.97 12.64
C ALA A 948 11.56 1.40 12.90
N GLU A 949 11.91 1.28 14.17
CA GLU A 949 13.19 0.75 14.61
C GLU A 949 13.24 -0.74 14.30
N ILE A 950 14.23 -1.17 13.51
CA ILE A 950 14.47 -2.59 13.19
C ILE A 950 15.07 -3.27 14.42
N SER A 951 14.21 -3.62 15.37
CA SER A 951 14.57 -4.32 16.61
C SER A 951 13.35 -4.98 17.24
N ASP A 952 13.56 -5.77 18.29
CA ASP A 952 12.47 -6.36 19.06
C ASP A 952 11.66 -5.29 19.77
N TYR A 953 10.34 -5.49 19.79
CA TYR A 953 9.40 -4.56 20.44
C TYR A 953 8.93 -5.14 21.76
N ILE A 954 9.07 -4.37 22.84
CA ILE A 954 8.69 -4.78 24.19
C ILE A 954 7.56 -3.88 24.67
N VAL A 955 6.40 -4.44 24.98
CA VAL A 955 5.22 -3.71 25.44
C VAL A 955 4.96 -4.01 26.92
N GLY A 956 4.67 -3.00 27.71
CA GLY A 956 4.37 -3.17 29.15
C GLY A 956 3.68 -1.96 29.79
N SER A 957 3.37 -2.09 31.09
CA SER A 957 2.90 -1.01 31.96
C SER A 957 3.40 -1.22 33.38
N ALA A 958 3.37 -0.21 34.24
CA ALA A 958 3.82 -0.31 35.63
C ALA A 958 2.98 -1.28 36.48
N SER A 959 1.70 -1.43 36.14
CA SER A 959 0.71 -2.33 36.76
C SER A 959 0.80 -3.79 36.31
N ARG A 960 1.55 -4.08 35.24
CA ARG A 960 1.69 -5.44 34.71
C ARG A 960 2.99 -6.04 35.21
N ASN A 961 2.90 -7.26 35.75
CA ASN A 961 4.08 -8.02 36.12
C ASN A 961 4.84 -8.46 34.87
N ASP A 962 4.13 -8.92 33.84
CA ASP A 962 4.73 -9.37 32.58
C ASP A 962 4.94 -8.21 31.61
N GLN A 963 5.96 -8.36 30.77
CA GLN A 963 6.23 -7.57 29.57
C GLN A 963 6.11 -8.51 28.36
N MET A 964 5.44 -8.05 27.30
CA MET A 964 5.28 -8.81 26.05
C MET A 964 6.37 -8.41 25.06
N HIS A 965 7.21 -9.35 24.67
CA HIS A 965 8.22 -9.17 23.62
C HIS A 965 7.65 -9.69 22.29
N ILE A 966 7.66 -8.86 21.26
CA ILE A 966 7.34 -9.23 19.88
C ILE A 966 8.67 -9.49 19.17
N VAL A 967 8.91 -10.74 18.81
CA VAL A 967 10.19 -11.23 18.29
C VAL A 967 9.94 -11.94 16.96
N THR A 968 10.68 -11.55 15.93
CA THR A 968 10.61 -12.15 14.59
C THR A 968 11.99 -12.25 13.98
N ASP A 969 12.07 -12.95 12.85
CA ASP A 969 13.21 -12.89 11.94
C ASP A 969 13.28 -11.51 11.27
N LEU A 970 14.23 -10.69 11.69
CA LEU A 970 14.46 -9.32 11.22
C LEU A 970 15.22 -9.28 9.88
N ASP A 971 15.78 -10.39 9.42
CA ASP A 971 16.43 -10.45 8.09
C ASP A 971 15.39 -10.56 6.96
N THR A 972 14.15 -10.89 7.30
CA THR A 972 13.07 -11.20 6.36
C THR A 972 11.77 -10.46 6.64
N ALA A 973 11.79 -9.50 7.58
CA ALA A 973 10.63 -8.68 7.90
C ALA A 973 11.03 -7.31 8.45
N ASP A 974 10.23 -6.31 8.08
CA ASP A 974 10.24 -5.00 8.70
C ASP A 974 9.21 -4.96 9.84
N VAL A 975 9.60 -4.39 10.97
CA VAL A 975 8.74 -4.21 12.13
C VAL A 975 8.51 -2.73 12.36
N SER A 976 7.24 -2.34 12.44
CA SER A 976 6.82 -0.97 12.74
C SER A 976 5.68 -0.94 13.73
N LEU A 977 5.45 0.22 14.35
CA LEU A 977 4.29 0.47 15.18
C LEU A 977 3.70 1.84 14.88
N TYR A 978 2.38 1.87 14.72
CA TYR A 978 1.58 3.09 14.68
C TYR A 978 0.70 3.16 15.92
N ALA A 979 0.62 4.33 16.55
CA ALA A 979 -0.33 4.57 17.64
C ALA A 979 -0.93 5.96 17.56
N ASN A 980 -2.18 6.08 17.99
CA ASN A 980 -2.85 7.35 18.28
C ASN A 980 -3.69 7.21 19.56
N LYS A 981 -4.63 8.13 19.81
CA LYS A 981 -5.49 8.10 21.01
C LYS A 981 -6.50 6.94 21.05
N GLU A 982 -6.82 6.34 19.90
CA GLU A 982 -7.83 5.29 19.76
C GLU A 982 -7.24 3.88 19.60
N VAL A 983 -6.06 3.77 18.97
CA VAL A 983 -5.46 2.48 18.61
C VAL A 983 -3.94 2.47 18.78
N ALA A 984 -3.38 1.29 19.01
CA ALA A 984 -1.97 1.00 18.81
C ALA A 984 -1.84 -0.33 18.06
N VAL A 985 -1.09 -0.34 16.97
CA VAL A 985 -0.88 -1.50 16.10
C VAL A 985 0.60 -1.67 15.83
N ALA A 986 1.12 -2.85 16.13
CA ALA A 986 2.43 -3.28 15.63
C ALA A 986 2.22 -4.09 14.34
N SER A 987 3.07 -3.86 13.35
CA SER A 987 3.00 -4.50 12.03
C SER A 987 4.31 -5.20 11.73
N VAL A 988 4.22 -6.45 11.30
CA VAL A 988 5.36 -7.21 10.76
C VAL A 988 5.11 -7.42 9.26
N VAL A 989 5.90 -6.76 8.41
CA VAL A 989 5.70 -6.71 6.95
C VAL A 989 6.76 -7.55 6.25
N ARG A 990 6.36 -8.28 5.21
CA ARG A 990 7.21 -9.18 4.42
C ARG A 990 6.88 -9.09 2.93
N GLU A 991 7.84 -9.40 2.08
CA GLU A 991 7.61 -9.62 0.66
C GLU A 991 7.52 -11.12 0.32
N LEU A 992 6.49 -11.49 -0.44
CA LEU A 992 6.29 -12.86 -0.91
C LEU A 992 6.70 -13.02 -2.38
N ASN A 993 7.60 -13.97 -2.62
CA ASN A 993 8.03 -14.40 -3.95
C ASN A 993 7.65 -15.88 -4.15
N LEU A 994 6.42 -16.15 -4.58
CA LEU A 994 5.82 -17.49 -4.55
C LEU A 994 5.22 -17.90 -5.91
N PRO A 995 5.63 -19.04 -6.48
CA PRO A 995 4.97 -19.63 -7.66
C PRO A 995 3.54 -20.10 -7.38
N SER A 996 2.70 -20.09 -8.40
CA SER A 996 1.40 -20.77 -8.31
C SER A 996 1.57 -22.28 -8.17
N GLY A 997 0.72 -22.90 -7.37
CA GLY A 997 0.82 -24.30 -6.98
C GLY A 997 1.77 -24.58 -5.82
N SER A 998 2.37 -23.54 -5.22
CA SER A 998 3.30 -23.70 -4.10
C SER A 998 2.62 -23.51 -2.74
N THR A 999 3.22 -24.15 -1.74
CA THR A 999 2.91 -23.91 -0.32
C THR A 999 4.16 -23.34 0.34
N ALA A 1000 4.02 -22.30 1.14
CA ALA A 1000 5.12 -21.72 1.91
C ALA A 1000 4.68 -21.35 3.33
N PHE A 1001 5.60 -21.51 4.29
CA PHE A 1001 5.43 -20.99 5.65
C PHE A 1001 6.13 -19.65 5.81
N THR A 1002 5.48 -18.69 6.45
CA THR A 1002 6.14 -17.47 6.91
C THR A 1002 7.06 -17.78 8.12
N PRO A 1003 8.22 -17.12 8.26
CA PRO A 1003 8.97 -17.17 9.51
C PRO A 1003 8.05 -16.76 10.69
N PRO A 1004 8.13 -17.45 11.84
CA PRO A 1004 7.21 -17.18 12.93
C PRO A 1004 7.42 -15.81 13.58
N VAL A 1005 6.33 -15.24 14.10
CA VAL A 1005 6.31 -14.13 15.05
C VAL A 1005 6.04 -14.72 16.43
N PHE A 1006 6.93 -14.48 17.38
CA PHE A 1006 6.82 -14.94 18.75
C PHE A 1006 6.39 -13.81 19.68
N PHE A 1007 5.47 -14.12 20.59
CA PHE A 1007 5.07 -13.26 21.69
C PHE A 1007 5.55 -13.89 22.98
N VAL A 1008 6.60 -13.34 23.57
CA VAL A 1008 7.27 -13.88 24.77
C VAL A 1008 6.90 -13.04 25.99
N PHE A 1009 6.33 -13.66 27.01
CA PHE A 1009 5.96 -13.02 28.26
C PHE A 1009 7.00 -13.31 29.34
N ALA A 1010 7.55 -12.24 29.92
CA ALA A 1010 8.52 -12.33 31.02
C ALA A 1010 8.40 -11.14 31.96
N ASP A 1011 8.79 -11.32 33.23
CA ASP A 1011 8.76 -10.27 34.26
C ASP A 1011 9.87 -9.22 34.07
N LYS A 1012 10.84 -9.50 33.19
CA LYS A 1012 11.99 -8.65 32.86
C LYS A 1012 12.25 -8.65 31.35
N LYS A 1013 12.96 -7.61 30.92
CA LYS A 1013 13.48 -7.49 29.56
C LYS A 1013 14.41 -8.65 29.22
N ILE A 1014 14.12 -9.35 28.14
CA ILE A 1014 15.00 -10.36 27.55
C ILE A 1014 15.95 -9.66 26.55
N PRO A 1015 17.28 -9.83 26.67
CA PRO A 1015 18.23 -9.28 25.71
C PRO A 1015 18.02 -9.83 24.28
N SER A 1016 18.02 -8.95 23.26
CA SER A 1016 17.76 -9.34 21.86
C SER A 1016 18.75 -10.38 21.31
N ASP A 1017 20.02 -10.27 21.69
CA ASP A 1017 21.10 -11.20 21.33
C ASP A 1017 20.87 -12.62 21.85
N SER A 1018 20.10 -12.76 22.94
CA SER A 1018 19.76 -14.07 23.52
C SER A 1018 18.63 -14.83 22.81
N LEU A 1019 17.91 -14.17 21.88
CA LEU A 1019 16.72 -14.70 21.20
C LEU A 1019 17.02 -15.35 19.84
N SER A 1020 18.28 -15.45 19.42
CA SER A 1020 18.69 -16.00 18.12
C SER A 1020 18.17 -17.43 17.86
N ALA A 1021 18.22 -18.31 18.86
CA ALA A 1021 17.70 -19.68 18.77
C ALA A 1021 16.18 -19.71 18.56
N LEU A 1022 15.43 -18.79 19.18
CA LEU A 1022 13.99 -18.64 18.98
C LEU A 1022 13.69 -18.16 17.55
N ARG A 1023 14.44 -17.18 17.05
CA ARG A 1023 14.32 -16.69 15.67
C ARG A 1023 14.65 -17.73 14.61
N ALA A 1024 15.37 -18.80 14.95
CA ALA A 1024 15.74 -19.88 14.02
C ALA A 1024 14.67 -20.98 13.89
N ILE A 1025 13.59 -20.93 14.68
CA ILE A 1025 12.49 -21.90 14.61
C ILE A 1025 11.72 -21.74 13.30
N ARG A 1026 11.51 -22.84 12.58
CA ARG A 1026 10.79 -22.88 11.29
C ARG A 1026 9.84 -24.06 11.24
N PHE A 1027 8.75 -23.91 10.49
CA PHE A 1027 7.76 -24.96 10.22
C PHE A 1027 7.80 -25.35 8.74
N SER A 1028 7.39 -26.59 8.43
CA SER A 1028 7.31 -27.11 7.06
C SER A 1028 6.16 -28.11 6.92
N GLU A 1029 5.74 -28.41 5.69
CA GLU A 1029 4.70 -29.42 5.42
C GLU A 1029 5.03 -30.80 6.03
N GLN A 1030 6.31 -31.17 6.10
CA GLN A 1030 6.77 -32.45 6.66
C GLN A 1030 6.59 -32.54 8.19
N GLY A 1031 6.44 -31.40 8.87
CA GLY A 1031 6.22 -31.30 10.31
C GLY A 1031 4.78 -31.59 10.76
N ARG A 1032 3.87 -31.91 9.83
CA ARG A 1032 2.50 -32.32 10.16
C ARG A 1032 2.48 -33.77 10.62
N THR A 1033 2.14 -34.01 11.88
CA THR A 1033 1.77 -35.35 12.33
C THR A 1033 0.42 -35.73 11.71
N ARG A 1034 0.32 -36.89 11.06
CA ARG A 1034 -0.98 -37.41 10.55
C ARG A 1034 -1.92 -37.56 11.74
N ASP A 1035 -3.07 -36.89 11.71
CA ASP A 1035 -4.12 -37.08 12.70
C ASP A 1035 -4.58 -38.55 12.70
N GLU A 1036 -4.30 -39.27 13.78
CA GLU A 1036 -5.05 -40.48 14.13
C GLU A 1036 -6.40 -40.05 14.70
N ASN A 1037 -7.31 -39.64 13.81
CA ASN A 1037 -8.79 -39.61 13.91
C ASN A 1037 -9.36 -38.38 13.18
N HIS A 1038 -9.33 -38.42 11.83
CA HIS A 1038 -10.53 -38.27 11.02
C HIS A 1038 -10.32 -38.77 9.59
#